data_AF-A0A1F5YYR3-F1
#
_entry.id   AF-A0A1F5YYR3-F1
#
_cell.length_a   1.000
_cell.length_b   1.000
_cell.length_c   1.000
_cell.angle_alpha   90.00
_cell.angle_beta   90.00
_cell.angle_gamma   90.00
#
_symmetry.space_group_name_H-M   'P 1'
#
loop_
_entity.id
_entity.type
_entity.pdbx_description
1 polymer ?
#
loop_
_entity_poly.entity_id
_entity_poly.type
_entity_poly.pdbx_seq_one_letter_code
_entity_poly.pdbx_strand_id
1 'polypeptide(L)'
;MLALLASLACTAKKEEAPAPEFEAPAWTHLSSATGDLPVPGASTEQTASLVLDFDKDGINDFVIGSRKAPPALAGYRNTAAGWDRLVIDSTTLGIEAGGTCCDIDGDGDLDLVMGGEYSSEKVWWWENPCPDFQPYQPWTRREIKSSGEHKHHDQMFGDFDGDGRAELVFWNQLAGKLFMARIPADPLHTEPWPLEAIYSYDPDEKVETLGQTPVWMQSNEQEGLAAADIDGDGIQDIVGGGRWFRHTGDGKFAVEVIDAGQHFTRAAAGQLKNGGRPEVVFAIGDGAGPIKWYEWQEGRWIGRDLLGHPVHNGHSLQVLDLDGDGNLDVFCAEMRLDGGNPASKVYAFLGDGEGHFRTRIIAEGFDNHESRAVDLDGDGDIDILGKPYNCGTPRLDVWINGGKGFAAGEELPFEHMIIDEHGPADPHTKSAGDLDGDGIADLVTASSAGGPLVWYHSPDWTRCQIAPEGRWSCDAEAADLDGDGDNDLVISEYYGKKRLEWYENPAPAGDPLADSWRLHVIGPPRAHDIEAADLDGDGDIDLVSRGQSGFGALEGDRLVLWRHDGPDSWAQQIVECPHGEGIALADLERDGDLDLVTGGRWYENPGRIDGSVWAEHIFAEWNPDAVVKTGDFNADGLPDAALTAAEATDSVSWFENPGPSGAGSWTEHVINERLEKGHSLGLADLDNDGDLDVATAEMHQSEDPDEVIIFVNQGGGLAWRKQVLANTGSHDIRVGDFDGDGDADIYGANWQSVWQDSLAFIEVWRNNSGSAAALSLHEWTRRVLDSGKPWRSIFIAAGDLDGDNLPDVATGGWWYKNPGAEGKSWTRRTFGDPLRNLALLYDFDSDGRQDVLGTSGRGSDPSADFVWARNNGGGTFEILSNIPPADGDFLQGVGVGRSRPEGPLAIALSWHTAGKGIQALILPGDPVAEQWTWTRVCNESQDEQLSVGDIDGDGDLDLLLGTLWLENQSGAVRLDTLFNTTESPDRNRLADIDGDGRLDAVVGYEAINVPGKLAWYENVLPDRGQWIEHLIAAPVGPMSLDVTDLDGDGDLDVVLGEHNYERPETARLLVFRNLDGRGKLWLPVTVYTGDEHHDGAVTVDIDRDGDLDIISIGWSHPNVLLYENGAL
;
A
#
# COMPACT_ATOMS: atom_id res chain seq x y z
N MET A 1 35.29 55.41 -35.71
CA MET A 1 34.24 54.67 -36.44
C MET A 1 33.41 53.96 -35.38
N LEU A 2 32.65 54.80 -34.69
CA LEU A 2 31.72 54.53 -33.60
C LEU A 2 30.52 55.40 -34.00
N ALA A 3 29.33 54.81 -34.06
CA ALA A 3 28.08 55.30 -34.66
C ALA A 3 27.74 54.62 -36.00
N LEU A 4 27.25 53.39 -35.93
CA LEU A 4 26.09 52.91 -36.73
C LEU A 4 25.58 51.58 -36.15
N LEU A 5 25.10 51.65 -34.91
CA LEU A 5 24.04 50.78 -34.40
C LEU A 5 22.72 51.45 -34.81
N ALA A 6 21.99 50.90 -35.79
CA ALA A 6 20.54 51.05 -35.95
C ALA A 6 20.05 50.29 -37.19
N SER A 7 19.05 49.44 -36.98
CA SER A 7 18.21 48.72 -37.96
C SER A 7 18.83 47.50 -38.66
N LEU A 8 18.58 46.32 -38.06
CA LEU A 8 18.05 45.09 -38.67
C LEU A 8 18.52 43.87 -37.85
N ALA A 9 17.85 43.66 -36.72
CA ALA A 9 17.74 42.36 -36.07
C ALA A 9 16.31 42.30 -35.51
N CYS A 10 15.38 41.78 -36.31
CA CYS A 10 14.06 41.39 -35.84
C CYS A 10 14.21 40.09 -35.04
N THR A 11 13.79 40.17 -33.79
CA THR A 11 13.28 39.12 -32.90
C THR A 11 13.20 37.71 -33.48
N ALA A 12 14.16 36.86 -33.12
CA ALA A 12 13.88 35.44 -32.90
C ALA A 12 13.59 35.31 -31.40
N LYS A 13 12.30 35.21 -31.04
CA LYS A 13 11.94 34.60 -29.76
C LYS A 13 12.43 33.15 -29.86
N LYS A 14 13.22 32.70 -28.89
CA LYS A 14 13.21 31.27 -28.55
C LYS A 14 11.77 31.00 -28.13
N GLU A 15 11.04 30.22 -28.92
CA GLU A 15 9.92 29.46 -28.35
C GLU A 15 10.59 28.49 -27.38
N GLU A 16 10.41 28.76 -26.09
CA GLU A 16 10.48 27.70 -25.09
C GLU A 16 9.47 26.63 -25.53
N ALA A 17 9.88 25.37 -25.48
CA ALA A 17 8.93 24.27 -25.60
C ALA A 17 7.81 24.51 -24.58
N PRO A 18 6.54 24.26 -24.92
CA PRO A 18 5.50 24.22 -23.89
C PRO A 18 5.97 23.26 -22.79
N ALA A 19 5.81 23.67 -21.53
CA ALA A 19 5.98 22.75 -20.41
C ALA A 19 5.06 21.53 -20.65
N PRO A 20 5.48 20.31 -20.26
CA PRO A 20 4.61 19.13 -20.38
C PRO A 20 3.25 19.45 -19.73
N GLU A 21 2.19 19.26 -20.50
CA GLU A 21 0.83 19.31 -19.96
C GLU A 21 0.66 18.05 -19.10
N PHE A 22 0.88 18.18 -17.79
CA PHE A 22 0.41 17.17 -16.84
C PHE A 22 -1.13 17.19 -16.88
N GLU A 23 -1.74 16.05 -17.19
CA GLU A 23 -3.17 15.80 -17.06
C GLU A 23 -3.59 15.79 -15.59
N ALA A 24 -4.88 15.91 -15.32
CA ALA A 24 -5.40 16.03 -13.96
C ALA A 24 -5.71 14.62 -13.43
N PRO A 25 -5.50 14.34 -12.14
CA PRO A 25 -5.98 13.09 -11.55
C PRO A 25 -7.50 12.95 -11.70
N ALA A 26 -7.98 11.73 -11.91
CA ALA A 26 -9.38 11.40 -11.93
C ALA A 26 -9.92 11.44 -10.48
N TRP A 27 -10.87 12.34 -10.21
CA TRP A 27 -11.49 12.45 -8.89
C TRP A 27 -12.85 11.76 -8.87
N THR A 28 -13.01 10.75 -8.03
CA THR A 28 -14.32 10.12 -7.77
C THR A 28 -15.06 10.88 -6.69
N HIS A 29 -16.23 11.45 -7.01
CA HIS A 29 -17.01 12.27 -6.07
C HIS A 29 -18.10 11.45 -5.35
N LEU A 30 -17.93 11.25 -4.05
CA LEU A 30 -18.91 10.64 -3.15
C LEU A 30 -19.70 11.72 -2.39
N SER A 31 -21.00 11.53 -2.20
CA SER A 31 -21.82 12.48 -1.43
C SER A 31 -22.90 11.84 -0.57
N SER A 32 -23.05 12.37 0.64
CA SER A 32 -24.19 12.04 1.51
C SER A 32 -25.54 12.50 0.94
N ALA A 33 -25.54 13.39 -0.05
CA ALA A 33 -26.75 13.82 -0.75
C ALA A 33 -27.25 12.78 -1.76
N THR A 34 -26.35 11.97 -2.33
CA THR A 34 -26.61 10.86 -3.26
C THR A 34 -26.77 9.53 -2.53
N GLY A 35 -26.29 9.43 -1.30
CA GLY A 35 -26.45 8.27 -0.42
C GLY A 35 -25.18 7.43 -0.27
N ASP A 36 -24.06 7.91 -0.80
CA ASP A 36 -22.77 7.20 -0.84
C ASP A 36 -22.10 7.14 0.55
N LEU A 37 -22.45 8.09 1.43
CA LEU A 37 -22.06 8.09 2.83
C LEU A 37 -23.17 8.64 3.74
N PRO A 38 -23.21 8.25 5.03
CA PRO A 38 -24.24 8.74 5.96
C PRO A 38 -24.14 10.25 6.23
N VAL A 39 -25.27 10.89 6.54
CA VAL A 39 -25.27 12.29 7.01
C VAL A 39 -24.85 12.40 8.49
N PRO A 40 -24.13 13.46 8.92
CA PRO A 40 -23.63 13.60 10.30
C PRO A 40 -24.70 13.65 11.37
N GLY A 41 -25.87 14.19 11.04
CA GLY A 41 -26.94 14.41 11.98
C GLY A 41 -27.97 15.40 11.46
N ALA A 42 -28.77 15.96 12.36
CA ALA A 42 -29.81 16.93 12.02
C ALA A 42 -29.35 18.40 12.13
N SER A 43 -28.07 18.64 12.45
CA SER A 43 -27.55 20.00 12.64
C SER A 43 -27.47 20.74 11.33
N THR A 44 -27.94 22.00 11.32
CA THR A 44 -27.82 22.90 10.17
C THR A 44 -26.51 23.70 10.18
N GLU A 45 -25.68 23.54 11.21
CA GLU A 45 -24.34 24.14 11.28
C GLU A 45 -23.34 23.06 11.70
N GLN A 46 -22.37 22.80 10.82
CA GLN A 46 -21.25 21.88 11.02
C GLN A 46 -19.97 22.70 11.12
N THR A 47 -19.31 22.70 12.27
CA THR A 47 -18.27 23.68 12.62
C THR A 47 -16.87 23.13 12.62
N ALA A 48 -16.67 21.85 12.89
CA ALA A 48 -15.35 21.24 13.00
C ALA A 48 -15.23 19.98 12.15
N SER A 49 -14.01 19.68 11.72
CA SER A 49 -13.61 18.46 11.04
C SER A 49 -12.21 18.07 11.50
N LEU A 50 -12.06 16.83 11.95
CA LEU A 50 -10.79 16.20 12.30
C LEU A 50 -10.63 14.93 11.50
N VAL A 51 -9.38 14.62 11.18
CA VAL A 51 -8.98 13.38 10.53
C VAL A 51 -7.92 12.77 11.42
N LEU A 52 -8.08 11.49 11.67
CA LEU A 52 -7.22 10.65 12.49
C LEU A 52 -7.71 9.22 12.31
N ASP A 53 -6.81 8.26 12.27
CA ASP A 53 -7.16 6.85 12.47
C ASP A 53 -7.51 6.65 13.95
N PHE A 54 -8.80 6.61 14.29
CA PHE A 54 -9.23 6.48 15.69
C PHE A 54 -9.52 5.04 16.09
N ASP A 55 -9.65 4.11 15.15
CA ASP A 55 -9.80 2.68 15.45
C ASP A 55 -8.57 1.81 15.16
N LYS A 56 -7.48 2.43 14.70
CA LYS A 56 -6.14 1.86 14.48
C LYS A 56 -6.12 0.82 13.35
N ASP A 57 -6.92 1.01 12.31
CA ASP A 57 -6.94 0.13 11.14
C ASP A 57 -5.95 0.52 10.04
N GLY A 58 -5.18 1.60 10.25
CA GLY A 58 -4.21 2.12 9.29
C GLY A 58 -4.82 3.06 8.23
N ILE A 59 -6.15 3.18 8.17
CA ILE A 59 -6.87 4.06 7.25
C ILE A 59 -7.36 5.30 8.03
N ASN A 60 -7.27 6.48 7.42
CA ASN A 60 -7.70 7.68 8.11
C ASN A 60 -9.23 7.75 8.26
N ASP A 61 -9.70 7.77 9.50
CA ASP A 61 -11.07 8.13 9.83
C ASP A 61 -11.29 9.64 9.90
N PHE A 62 -12.55 10.06 10.03
CA PHE A 62 -12.84 11.47 10.30
C PHE A 62 -14.01 11.73 11.25
N VAL A 63 -13.97 12.88 11.92
CA VAL A 63 -14.96 13.34 12.89
C VAL A 63 -15.52 14.70 12.51
N ILE A 64 -16.85 14.80 12.52
CA ILE A 64 -17.60 16.02 12.19
C ILE A 64 -18.25 16.60 13.45
N GLY A 65 -17.87 17.84 13.78
CA GLY A 65 -18.45 18.61 14.87
C GLY A 65 -19.63 19.49 14.44
N SER A 66 -20.68 19.53 15.25
CA SER A 66 -21.94 20.21 14.96
C SER A 66 -22.54 20.89 16.18
N ARG A 67 -23.26 22.01 16.00
CA ARG A 67 -23.70 22.84 17.14
C ARG A 67 -25.19 23.19 17.28
N LYS A 68 -26.06 22.89 16.31
CA LYS A 68 -27.50 23.25 16.39
C LYS A 68 -28.43 22.10 16.78
N ALA A 69 -28.01 20.88 16.57
CA ALA A 69 -28.78 19.67 16.90
C ALA A 69 -27.81 18.51 17.16
N PRO A 70 -28.24 17.46 17.88
CA PRO A 70 -27.40 16.29 18.11
C PRO A 70 -27.23 15.45 16.82
N PRO A 71 -26.17 14.62 16.75
CA PRO A 71 -25.07 14.55 17.72
C PRO A 71 -24.14 15.78 17.62
N ALA A 72 -23.41 16.08 18.70
CA ALA A 72 -22.39 17.11 18.74
C ALA A 72 -21.13 16.69 17.97
N LEU A 73 -20.78 15.40 18.04
CA LEU A 73 -19.68 14.77 17.30
C LEU A 73 -20.17 13.48 16.63
N ALA A 74 -19.91 13.34 15.33
CA ALA A 74 -20.13 12.11 14.56
C ALA A 74 -18.82 11.67 13.92
N GLY A 75 -18.40 10.43 14.18
CA GLY A 75 -17.23 9.81 13.56
C GLY A 75 -17.62 8.98 12.34
N TYR A 76 -16.67 8.78 11.43
CA TYR A 76 -16.82 8.05 10.18
C TYR A 76 -15.61 7.19 9.95
N ARG A 77 -15.84 5.92 9.64
CA ARG A 77 -14.80 4.97 9.32
C ARG A 77 -14.96 4.45 7.91
N ASN A 78 -13.85 4.32 7.21
CA ASN A 78 -13.85 3.65 5.92
C ASN A 78 -13.80 2.13 6.16
N THR A 79 -14.60 1.37 5.45
CA THR A 79 -14.63 -0.10 5.59
C THR A 79 -14.83 -0.71 4.22
N ALA A 80 -14.55 -2.01 4.07
CA ALA A 80 -14.83 -2.73 2.82
C ALA A 80 -16.32 -2.67 2.38
N ALA A 81 -17.25 -2.34 3.27
CA ALA A 81 -18.67 -2.16 2.96
C ALA A 81 -19.06 -0.69 2.71
N GLY A 82 -18.10 0.23 2.71
CA GLY A 82 -18.26 1.68 2.61
C GLY A 82 -18.17 2.40 3.97
N TRP A 83 -18.74 3.61 4.05
CA TRP A 83 -18.58 4.50 5.20
C TRP A 83 -19.51 4.18 6.38
N ASP A 84 -18.92 3.81 7.51
CA ASP A 84 -19.59 3.51 8.77
C ASP A 84 -19.65 4.73 9.69
N ARG A 85 -20.85 5.11 10.16
CA ARG A 85 -21.03 6.30 11.02
C ARG A 85 -21.18 5.97 12.51
N LEU A 86 -20.31 6.54 13.34
CA LEU A 86 -20.33 6.47 14.80
C LEU A 86 -20.92 7.76 15.44
N VAL A 87 -21.60 7.61 16.58
CA VAL A 87 -22.02 8.76 17.42
C VAL A 87 -21.08 8.91 18.62
N ILE A 88 -20.10 9.81 18.50
CA ILE A 88 -19.10 10.08 19.55
C ILE A 88 -19.71 10.88 20.71
N ASP A 89 -20.51 11.91 20.42
CA ASP A 89 -21.25 12.67 21.44
C ASP A 89 -22.70 12.93 21.01
N SER A 90 -23.63 12.20 21.63
CA SER A 90 -25.06 12.29 21.31
C SER A 90 -25.76 13.57 21.79
N THR A 91 -25.06 14.47 22.46
CA THR A 91 -25.65 15.69 23.03
C THR A 91 -25.67 16.85 22.04
N THR A 92 -26.11 18.03 22.48
CA THR A 92 -25.96 19.27 21.71
C THR A 92 -24.99 20.15 22.47
N LEU A 93 -23.86 20.47 21.82
CA LEU A 93 -22.83 21.33 22.35
C LEU A 93 -22.58 22.49 21.39
N GLY A 94 -22.19 23.63 21.95
CA GLY A 94 -21.70 24.75 21.16
C GLY A 94 -20.25 24.51 20.76
N ILE A 95 -19.99 23.59 19.82
CA ILE A 95 -18.65 23.35 19.25
C ILE A 95 -18.30 24.51 18.32
N GLU A 96 -17.06 25.00 18.39
CA GLU A 96 -16.51 25.99 17.46
C GLU A 96 -15.63 25.32 16.40
N ALA A 97 -15.19 26.08 15.41
CA ALA A 97 -14.24 25.61 14.42
C ALA A 97 -12.84 25.35 14.99
N GLY A 98 -12.14 24.43 14.34
CA GLY A 98 -10.89 23.84 14.80
C GLY A 98 -11.10 22.46 15.42
N GLY A 99 -10.23 22.15 16.38
CA GLY A 99 -10.12 20.85 17.03
C GLY A 99 -8.75 20.24 16.75
N THR A 100 -8.37 19.27 17.56
CA THR A 100 -7.10 18.55 17.42
C THR A 100 -7.20 17.21 18.14
N CYS A 101 -6.21 16.35 17.98
CA CYS A 101 -6.11 15.08 18.68
C CYS A 101 -4.70 14.82 19.20
N CYS A 102 -4.61 14.01 20.25
CA CYS A 102 -3.38 13.56 20.88
C CYS A 102 -3.74 12.43 21.85
N ASP A 103 -2.84 11.50 22.11
CA ASP A 103 -2.96 10.55 23.22
C ASP A 103 -2.84 11.32 24.55
N ILE A 104 -3.99 11.69 25.15
CA ILE A 104 -4.02 12.55 26.32
C ILE A 104 -3.76 11.75 27.58
N ASP A 105 -4.31 10.54 27.69
CA ASP A 105 -4.19 9.73 28.92
C ASP A 105 -3.11 8.65 28.89
N GLY A 106 -2.42 8.48 27.77
CA GLY A 106 -1.24 7.64 27.60
C GLY A 106 -1.58 6.18 27.35
N ASP A 107 -2.79 5.86 26.90
CA ASP A 107 -3.21 4.50 26.55
C ASP A 107 -2.91 4.13 25.09
N GLY A 108 -2.37 5.08 24.33
CA GLY A 108 -1.89 4.91 22.97
C GLY A 108 -2.95 5.15 21.91
N ASP A 109 -4.19 5.48 22.25
CA ASP A 109 -5.19 5.92 21.27
C ASP A 109 -5.28 7.46 21.18
N LEU A 110 -5.78 7.98 20.07
CA LEU A 110 -5.84 9.43 19.85
C LEU A 110 -7.16 10.00 20.37
N ASP A 111 -7.07 10.84 21.39
CA ASP A 111 -8.21 11.54 21.99
C ASP A 111 -8.57 12.82 21.24
N LEU A 112 -9.86 13.16 21.24
CA LEU A 112 -10.36 14.36 20.54
C LEU A 112 -10.41 15.56 21.45
N VAL A 113 -10.02 16.74 20.96
CA VAL A 113 -10.18 18.03 21.66
C VAL A 113 -11.02 18.99 20.82
N MET A 114 -11.98 19.67 21.45
CA MET A 114 -12.80 20.71 20.81
C MET A 114 -12.99 21.93 21.70
N GLY A 115 -12.90 23.11 21.07
CA GLY A 115 -13.23 24.39 21.66
C GLY A 115 -14.72 24.71 21.65
N GLY A 116 -15.17 25.45 22.67
CA GLY A 116 -16.53 25.98 22.73
C GLY A 116 -16.72 27.31 22.00
N GLU A 117 -17.86 27.49 21.34
CA GLU A 117 -18.24 28.69 20.57
C GLU A 117 -18.33 29.96 21.42
N TYR A 118 -18.71 31.08 20.80
CA TYR A 118 -18.87 32.40 21.44
C TYR A 118 -19.72 32.42 22.73
N SER A 119 -20.57 31.42 22.97
CA SER A 119 -21.40 31.30 24.17
C SER A 119 -20.84 30.37 25.25
N SER A 120 -19.77 29.61 24.96
CA SER A 120 -19.20 28.59 25.85
C SER A 120 -17.83 29.00 26.39
N GLU A 121 -17.65 28.90 27.70
CA GLU A 121 -16.35 29.13 28.37
C GLU A 121 -15.47 27.88 28.36
N LYS A 122 -15.90 26.79 27.68
CA LYS A 122 -15.32 25.47 27.84
C LYS A 122 -14.44 25.04 26.67
N VAL A 123 -13.46 24.21 27.01
CA VAL A 123 -12.68 23.38 26.08
C VAL A 123 -12.80 21.96 26.61
N TRP A 124 -13.15 21.01 25.75
CA TRP A 124 -13.40 19.62 26.12
C TRP A 124 -12.41 18.69 25.45
N TRP A 125 -12.24 17.52 26.05
CA TRP A 125 -11.68 16.37 25.36
C TRP A 125 -12.59 15.14 25.49
N TRP A 126 -12.49 14.19 24.57
CA TRP A 126 -13.22 12.93 24.58
C TRP A 126 -12.23 11.78 24.53
N GLU A 127 -12.33 10.93 25.54
CA GLU A 127 -11.58 9.68 25.69
C GLU A 127 -12.00 8.71 24.58
N ASN A 128 -11.08 8.39 23.69
CA ASN A 128 -11.30 7.36 22.68
C ASN A 128 -11.38 5.99 23.39
N PRO A 129 -12.39 5.16 23.08
CA PRO A 129 -12.54 3.86 23.73
C PRO A 129 -11.89 2.73 22.91
N CYS A 130 -10.91 3.03 22.05
CA CYS A 130 -10.37 2.07 21.11
C CYS A 130 -9.83 0.83 21.85
N PRO A 131 -10.07 -0.41 21.35
CA PRO A 131 -10.85 -0.78 20.15
C PRO A 131 -12.35 -1.03 20.43
N ASP A 132 -12.81 -0.79 21.66
CA ASP A 132 -14.14 -1.18 22.16
C ASP A 132 -15.27 -0.21 21.76
N PHE A 133 -15.49 -0.01 20.46
CA PHE A 133 -16.58 0.81 19.94
C PHE A 133 -17.95 0.16 20.11
N GLN A 134 -18.66 0.55 21.17
CA GLN A 134 -20.05 0.13 21.37
C GLN A 134 -21.00 1.05 20.57
N PRO A 135 -21.83 0.54 19.63
CA PRO A 135 -22.62 1.36 18.67
C PRO A 135 -23.56 2.44 19.25
N TYR A 136 -23.79 2.44 20.57
CA TYR A 136 -24.68 3.38 21.25
C TYR A 136 -24.07 4.00 22.52
N GLN A 137 -22.76 3.82 22.75
CA GLN A 137 -22.07 4.38 23.90
C GLN A 137 -21.24 5.60 23.45
N PRO A 138 -21.62 6.82 23.83
CA PRO A 138 -20.79 8.00 23.61
C PRO A 138 -19.46 7.90 24.34
N TRP A 139 -18.43 8.52 23.77
CA TRP A 139 -17.10 8.64 24.37
C TRP A 139 -17.15 9.45 25.67
N THR A 140 -16.17 9.22 26.56
CA THR A 140 -16.14 9.90 27.86
C THR A 140 -15.65 11.33 27.68
N ARG A 141 -16.58 12.30 27.75
CA ARG A 141 -16.25 13.73 27.65
C ARG A 141 -15.75 14.32 28.98
N ARG A 142 -14.64 15.05 28.91
CA ARG A 142 -13.90 15.68 30.02
C ARG A 142 -13.62 17.16 29.74
N GLU A 143 -13.22 17.95 30.75
CA GLU A 143 -13.06 19.41 30.65
C GLU A 143 -11.60 19.88 30.87
N ILE A 144 -10.96 20.37 29.79
CA ILE A 144 -9.66 21.06 29.85
C ILE A 144 -9.85 22.46 30.46
N LYS A 145 -10.88 23.18 30.01
CA LYS A 145 -11.21 24.53 30.50
C LYS A 145 -12.70 24.58 30.86
N SER A 146 -13.01 25.16 32.02
CA SER A 146 -14.38 25.22 32.56
C SER A 146 -14.82 26.60 33.05
N SER A 147 -13.97 27.63 32.89
CA SER A 147 -14.24 29.01 33.32
C SER A 147 -13.40 30.03 32.55
N GLY A 148 -13.72 31.32 32.67
CA GLY A 148 -13.03 32.42 31.98
C GLY A 148 -13.86 33.00 30.83
N GLU A 149 -13.19 33.61 29.86
CA GLU A 149 -13.83 34.18 28.66
C GLU A 149 -14.17 33.09 27.62
N HIS A 150 -15.10 33.40 26.72
CA HIS A 150 -15.69 32.50 25.71
C HIS A 150 -14.94 32.55 24.35
N LYS A 151 -15.43 31.78 23.37
CA LYS A 151 -14.97 31.78 21.96
C LYS A 151 -13.55 31.23 21.77
N HIS A 152 -13.47 29.91 21.65
CA HIS A 152 -12.22 29.16 21.49
C HIS A 152 -12.08 28.75 20.04
N HIS A 153 -11.12 29.33 19.32
CA HIS A 153 -10.94 29.11 17.89
C HIS A 153 -9.61 28.45 17.64
N ASP A 154 -9.59 27.39 16.82
CA ASP A 154 -8.41 26.61 16.45
C ASP A 154 -7.63 26.03 17.64
N GLN A 155 -7.36 24.75 17.58
CA GLN A 155 -6.61 24.03 18.60
C GLN A 155 -5.53 23.24 17.89
N MET A 156 -4.36 23.12 18.50
CA MET A 156 -3.33 22.19 18.02
C MET A 156 -2.48 21.70 19.18
N PHE A 157 -2.02 20.46 19.06
CA PHE A 157 -0.94 19.92 19.88
C PHE A 157 0.42 20.09 19.18
N GLY A 158 1.49 20.16 19.97
CA GLY A 158 2.88 20.16 19.52
C GLY A 158 3.84 20.30 20.69
N ASP A 159 5.10 19.88 20.53
CA ASP A 159 6.15 20.14 21.52
C ASP A 159 6.71 21.54 21.29
N PHE A 160 6.08 22.53 21.96
CA PHE A 160 6.38 23.94 21.77
C PHE A 160 7.43 24.46 22.74
N ASP A 161 7.93 23.62 23.64
CA ASP A 161 8.91 24.01 24.64
C ASP A 161 10.18 23.15 24.69
N GLY A 162 10.24 22.09 23.88
CA GLY A 162 11.38 21.23 23.64
C GLY A 162 11.61 20.20 24.75
N ASP A 163 10.58 19.85 25.52
CA ASP A 163 10.67 18.87 26.60
C ASP A 163 10.32 17.42 26.17
N GLY A 164 9.96 17.24 24.90
CA GLY A 164 9.57 15.97 24.31
C GLY A 164 8.13 15.57 24.57
N ARG A 165 7.28 16.47 25.10
CA ARG A 165 5.86 16.22 25.37
C ARG A 165 5.00 17.25 24.65
N ALA A 166 3.81 16.83 24.22
CA ALA A 166 2.90 17.72 23.53
C ALA A 166 2.20 18.70 24.50
N GLU A 167 2.08 19.96 24.07
CA GLU A 167 1.22 20.97 24.66
C GLU A 167 0.06 21.34 23.76
N LEU A 168 -1.10 21.58 24.38
CA LEU A 168 -2.26 22.13 23.69
C LEU A 168 -2.16 23.65 23.61
N VAL A 169 -2.28 24.20 22.40
CA VAL A 169 -2.36 25.64 22.15
C VAL A 169 -3.68 25.99 21.47
N PHE A 170 -4.30 27.11 21.87
CA PHE A 170 -5.55 27.57 21.26
C PHE A 170 -5.79 29.08 21.39
N TRP A 171 -6.49 29.66 20.42
CA TRP A 171 -6.97 31.05 20.54
C TRP A 171 -8.20 31.13 21.44
N ASN A 172 -8.23 32.08 22.36
CA ASN A 172 -9.46 32.52 23.03
C ASN A 172 -9.71 33.98 22.66
N GLN A 173 -10.62 34.19 21.71
CA GLN A 173 -10.79 35.46 21.02
C GLN A 173 -11.33 36.55 21.96
N LEU A 174 -12.29 36.21 22.85
CA LEU A 174 -12.82 37.19 23.80
C LEU A 174 -11.86 37.50 24.96
N ALA A 175 -10.96 36.57 25.29
CA ALA A 175 -9.85 36.88 26.21
C ALA A 175 -8.78 37.77 25.57
N GLY A 176 -8.71 37.82 24.23
CA GLY A 176 -7.62 38.43 23.50
C GLY A 176 -6.29 37.71 23.73
N LYS A 177 -6.29 36.37 23.76
CA LYS A 177 -5.12 35.57 24.18
C LYS A 177 -4.89 34.33 23.33
N LEU A 178 -3.61 33.96 23.24
CA LEU A 178 -3.17 32.60 22.90
C LEU A 178 -2.83 31.89 24.20
N PHE A 179 -3.52 30.78 24.47
CA PHE A 179 -3.25 29.95 25.64
C PHE A 179 -2.44 28.72 25.26
N MET A 180 -1.62 28.27 26.20
CA MET A 180 -0.90 27.00 26.18
C MET A 180 -1.28 26.22 27.44
N ALA A 181 -1.50 24.91 27.31
CA ALA A 181 -1.87 24.01 28.37
C ALA A 181 -1.06 22.71 28.26
N ARG A 182 -0.43 22.30 29.36
CA ARG A 182 0.28 21.02 29.43
C ARG A 182 -0.68 19.91 29.83
N ILE A 183 -0.48 18.73 29.24
CA ILE A 183 -1.16 17.51 29.68
C ILE A 183 -0.76 17.23 31.13
N PRO A 184 -1.72 17.23 32.09
CA PRO A 184 -1.42 16.88 33.47
C PRO A 184 -0.95 15.43 33.58
N ALA A 185 -0.15 15.12 34.60
CA ALA A 185 0.29 13.73 34.85
C ALA A 185 -0.86 12.75 35.22
N ASP A 186 -2.07 13.26 35.49
CA ASP A 186 -3.29 12.47 35.71
C ASP A 186 -4.46 13.23 35.07
N PRO A 187 -4.59 13.17 33.72
CA PRO A 187 -5.56 13.95 32.97
C PRO A 187 -6.99 13.47 33.23
N LEU A 188 -7.17 12.19 33.58
CA LEU A 188 -8.46 11.58 33.93
C LEU A 188 -9.08 12.16 35.22
N HIS A 189 -8.29 12.78 36.09
CA HIS A 189 -8.78 13.34 37.35
C HIS A 189 -8.40 14.81 37.55
N THR A 190 -7.74 15.44 36.57
CA THR A 190 -7.33 16.84 36.64
C THR A 190 -8.21 17.71 35.76
N GLU A 191 -9.17 18.40 36.37
CA GLU A 191 -10.03 19.37 35.68
C GLU A 191 -10.27 20.62 36.57
N PRO A 192 -10.09 21.85 36.05
CA PRO A 192 -9.54 22.20 34.73
C PRO A 192 -8.00 22.11 34.70
N TRP A 193 -7.43 22.06 33.49
CA TRP A 193 -5.98 22.09 33.28
C TRP A 193 -5.40 23.49 33.60
N PRO A 194 -4.15 23.58 34.07
CA PRO A 194 -3.45 24.86 34.19
C PRO A 194 -3.22 25.50 32.82
N LEU A 195 -3.67 26.75 32.65
CA LEU A 195 -3.50 27.51 31.41
C LEU A 195 -2.48 28.64 31.57
N GLU A 196 -1.54 28.72 30.64
CA GLU A 196 -0.57 29.81 30.52
C GLU A 196 -0.89 30.68 29.30
N ALA A 197 -0.90 32.00 29.48
CA ALA A 197 -1.10 32.93 28.37
C ALA A 197 0.26 33.29 27.76
N ILE A 198 0.57 32.72 26.60
CA ILE A 198 1.83 32.95 25.88
C ILE A 198 1.80 34.20 25.00
N TYR A 199 0.60 34.68 24.65
CA TYR A 199 0.40 35.96 23.98
C TYR A 199 -0.89 36.67 24.44
N SER A 200 -0.90 38.00 24.35
CA SER A 200 -2.09 38.82 24.60
C SER A 200 -2.16 39.97 23.61
N TYR A 201 -3.35 40.23 23.12
CA TYR A 201 -3.69 41.33 22.23
C TYR A 201 -4.95 42.05 22.75
N ASP A 202 -5.15 43.30 22.31
CA ASP A 202 -6.39 44.03 22.57
C ASP A 202 -7.36 43.73 21.41
N PRO A 203 -8.48 43.02 21.65
CA PRO A 203 -9.42 42.67 20.59
C PRO A 203 -10.10 43.89 19.94
N ASP A 204 -10.13 45.03 20.65
CA ASP A 204 -10.69 46.29 20.16
C ASP A 204 -9.64 47.16 19.43
N GLU A 205 -8.37 46.75 19.38
CA GLU A 205 -7.33 47.47 18.67
C GLU A 205 -7.62 47.51 17.16
N LYS A 206 -7.48 48.68 16.54
CA LYS A 206 -7.70 48.81 15.10
C LYS A 206 -6.46 48.41 14.33
N VAL A 207 -6.56 47.30 13.61
CA VAL A 207 -5.50 46.81 12.72
C VAL A 207 -5.91 47.03 11.26
N GLU A 208 -4.93 47.28 10.38
CA GLU A 208 -5.17 47.42 8.94
C GLU A 208 -5.37 46.02 8.34
N THR A 209 -6.58 45.71 7.86
CA THR A 209 -6.95 44.39 7.32
C THR A 209 -6.68 44.27 5.82
N LEU A 210 -6.13 43.14 5.39
CA LEU A 210 -5.93 42.83 3.98
C LEU A 210 -7.20 42.26 3.32
N GLY A 211 -8.20 43.10 3.05
CA GLY A 211 -9.40 42.68 2.32
C GLY A 211 -10.69 43.09 3.02
N GLN A 212 -11.73 42.28 2.86
CA GLN A 212 -13.04 42.50 3.46
C GLN A 212 -13.29 41.48 4.57
N THR A 213 -13.60 41.95 5.76
CA THR A 213 -14.04 41.12 6.89
C THR A 213 -15.50 41.42 7.28
N PRO A 214 -16.17 40.49 7.96
CA PRO A 214 -17.54 40.64 8.43
C PRO A 214 -17.71 41.84 9.37
N VAL A 215 -18.87 42.49 9.28
CA VAL A 215 -19.20 43.68 10.08
C VAL A 215 -19.33 43.36 11.59
N TRP A 216 -19.51 42.08 11.94
CA TRP A 216 -19.65 41.61 13.31
C TRP A 216 -18.33 41.21 13.98
N MET A 217 -17.23 41.13 13.22
CA MET A 217 -15.89 40.78 13.71
C MET A 217 -15.33 41.91 14.60
N GLN A 218 -14.56 41.54 15.64
CA GLN A 218 -13.79 42.52 16.43
C GLN A 218 -12.61 43.09 15.62
N SER A 219 -12.00 44.19 16.08
CA SER A 219 -11.02 44.92 15.24
C SER A 219 -9.64 44.23 15.12
N ASN A 220 -9.34 43.27 15.99
CA ASN A 220 -8.07 42.56 16.06
C ASN A 220 -8.26 41.10 16.50
N GLU A 221 -9.17 40.39 15.87
CA GLU A 221 -9.52 39.01 16.20
C GLU A 221 -8.56 38.02 15.50
N GLN A 222 -8.08 37.01 16.22
CA GLN A 222 -7.07 36.05 15.73
C GLN A 222 -7.67 34.67 15.53
N GLU A 223 -7.20 34.02 14.47
CA GLU A 223 -7.58 32.69 14.02
C GLU A 223 -6.42 32.07 13.23
N GLY A 224 -6.51 30.76 13.01
CA GLY A 224 -5.54 29.95 12.31
C GLY A 224 -4.37 29.63 13.21
N LEU A 225 -4.00 28.36 13.25
CA LEU A 225 -2.81 27.88 13.92
C LEU A 225 -2.13 26.84 13.03
N ALA A 226 -0.81 26.90 12.98
CA ALA A 226 0.05 25.91 12.38
C ALA A 226 1.31 25.76 13.26
N ALA A 227 1.90 24.56 13.23
CA ALA A 227 3.14 24.24 13.90
C ALA A 227 4.21 23.87 12.86
N ALA A 228 5.40 24.44 12.99
CA ALA A 228 6.57 24.07 12.19
C ALA A 228 7.83 24.59 12.87
N ASP A 229 8.97 23.93 12.70
CA ASP A 229 10.27 24.46 13.12
C ASP A 229 10.71 25.57 12.14
N ILE A 230 10.25 26.80 12.40
CA ILE A 230 10.47 27.94 11.50
C ILE A 230 11.93 28.40 11.51
N ASP A 231 12.69 28.13 12.57
CA ASP A 231 14.09 28.56 12.67
C ASP A 231 15.18 27.50 12.56
N GLY A 232 14.79 26.24 12.49
CA GLY A 232 15.68 25.09 12.33
C GLY A 232 16.41 24.75 13.62
N ASP A 233 15.84 25.07 14.79
CA ASP A 233 16.45 24.78 16.09
C ASP A 233 16.05 23.42 16.68
N GLY A 234 15.15 22.70 16.00
CA GLY A 234 14.65 21.39 16.38
C GLY A 234 13.44 21.43 17.32
N ILE A 235 12.91 22.62 17.65
CA ILE A 235 11.70 22.81 18.45
C ILE A 235 10.58 23.32 17.54
N GLN A 236 9.35 22.83 17.71
CA GLN A 236 8.23 23.33 16.93
C GLN A 236 7.88 24.76 17.37
N ASP A 237 7.72 25.66 16.40
CA ASP A 237 7.21 27.01 16.64
C ASP A 237 5.73 27.11 16.32
N ILE A 238 5.07 28.12 16.90
CA ILE A 238 3.65 28.40 16.65
C ILE A 238 3.54 29.52 15.61
N VAL A 239 2.67 29.33 14.62
CA VAL A 239 2.34 30.35 13.62
C VAL A 239 0.83 30.54 13.58
N GLY A 240 0.38 31.80 13.59
CA GLY A 240 -1.05 32.11 13.59
C GLY A 240 -1.32 33.60 13.70
N GLY A 241 -2.45 34.05 13.17
CA GLY A 241 -2.83 35.46 13.21
C GLY A 241 -1.76 36.41 12.64
N GLY A 242 -1.09 36.01 11.56
CA GLY A 242 -0.06 36.82 10.88
C GLY A 242 1.26 36.95 11.66
N ARG A 243 1.49 36.07 12.63
CA ARG A 243 2.62 36.11 13.57
C ARG A 243 3.29 34.75 13.71
N TRP A 244 4.54 34.80 14.15
CA TRP A 244 5.37 33.67 14.51
C TRP A 244 5.76 33.81 15.99
N PHE A 245 5.54 32.76 16.77
CA PHE A 245 5.84 32.68 18.20
C PHE A 245 6.95 31.66 18.40
N ARG A 246 8.16 32.16 18.59
CA ARG A 246 9.36 31.34 18.74
C ARG A 246 9.69 31.09 20.19
N HIS A 247 10.03 29.86 20.56
CA HIS A 247 10.47 29.56 21.92
C HIS A 247 11.81 30.26 22.25
N THR A 248 11.98 30.64 23.51
CA THR A 248 13.19 31.34 24.00
C THR A 248 13.76 30.75 25.30
N GLY A 249 13.24 29.60 25.73
CA GLY A 249 13.57 28.95 26.99
C GLY A 249 12.66 29.34 28.16
N ASP A 250 12.63 28.49 29.19
CA ASP A 250 11.79 28.61 30.39
C ASP A 250 10.28 28.78 30.09
N GLY A 251 9.76 28.16 29.01
CA GLY A 251 8.35 28.26 28.59
C GLY A 251 7.94 29.63 28.02
N LYS A 252 8.89 30.46 27.57
CA LYS A 252 8.62 31.82 27.06
C LYS A 252 8.76 31.91 25.56
N PHE A 253 7.92 32.75 24.96
CA PHE A 253 7.87 32.96 23.52
C PHE A 253 8.23 34.40 23.13
N ALA A 254 9.06 34.54 22.08
CA ALA A 254 9.26 35.78 21.35
C ALA A 254 8.25 35.84 20.21
N VAL A 255 7.62 37.01 20.01
CA VAL A 255 6.61 37.21 18.96
C VAL A 255 7.19 38.05 17.84
N GLU A 256 7.20 37.49 16.64
CA GLU A 256 7.59 38.15 15.41
C GLU A 256 6.37 38.35 14.50
N VAL A 257 6.30 39.50 13.82
CA VAL A 257 5.21 39.81 12.90
C VAL A 257 5.61 39.39 11.50
N ILE A 258 4.85 38.48 10.90
CA ILE A 258 4.99 38.08 9.49
C ILE A 258 4.26 39.10 8.62
N ASP A 259 2.97 39.30 8.88
CA ASP A 259 2.13 40.29 8.22
C ASP A 259 0.97 40.70 9.15
N ALA A 260 1.03 41.92 9.69
CA ALA A 260 0.02 42.40 10.65
C ALA A 260 -1.39 42.49 10.06
N GLY A 261 -1.52 42.53 8.73
CA GLY A 261 -2.81 42.57 8.05
C GLY A 261 -3.45 41.20 7.81
N GLN A 262 -2.73 40.12 8.10
CA GLN A 262 -3.21 38.74 8.09
C GLN A 262 -3.68 38.33 9.50
N HIS A 263 -4.67 39.04 10.05
CA HIS A 263 -5.41 38.59 11.23
C HIS A 263 -6.73 37.93 10.78
N PHE A 264 -7.33 37.08 11.61
CA PHE A 264 -8.57 36.35 11.26
C PHE A 264 -8.42 35.41 10.05
N THR A 265 -7.31 34.66 10.08
CA THR A 265 -6.85 33.83 8.97
C THR A 265 -6.96 32.34 9.26
N ARG A 266 -6.85 31.51 8.24
CA ARG A 266 -6.28 30.16 8.37
C ARG A 266 -4.75 30.26 8.21
N ALA A 267 -4.01 29.35 8.82
CA ALA A 267 -2.55 29.31 8.75
C ALA A 267 -2.08 27.90 8.40
N ALA A 268 -1.04 27.81 7.57
CA ALA A 268 -0.31 26.58 7.30
C ALA A 268 1.18 26.91 7.13
N ALA A 269 2.07 25.94 7.35
CA ALA A 269 3.50 26.13 7.19
C ALA A 269 4.18 24.84 6.71
N GLY A 270 5.22 24.98 5.90
CA GLY A 270 5.97 23.86 5.33
C GLY A 270 7.05 24.31 4.36
N GLN A 271 7.90 23.38 3.90
CA GLN A 271 8.95 23.61 2.90
C GLN A 271 8.34 23.72 1.49
N LEU A 272 7.60 24.80 1.23
CA LEU A 272 7.09 25.12 -0.10
C LEU A 272 8.21 25.47 -1.09
N LYS A 273 9.36 25.87 -0.55
CA LYS A 273 10.60 26.00 -1.28
C LYS A 273 11.68 25.21 -0.57
N ASN A 274 12.22 24.22 -1.28
CA ASN A 274 13.18 23.27 -0.76
C ASN A 274 14.45 23.97 -0.29
N GLY A 275 14.77 23.73 0.99
CA GLY A 275 15.97 24.22 1.64
C GLY A 275 15.81 25.60 2.26
N GLY A 276 16.41 25.78 3.44
CA GLY A 276 16.26 27.01 4.21
C GLY A 276 15.26 26.81 5.34
N ARG A 277 14.36 27.78 5.54
CA ARG A 277 13.37 27.78 6.63
C ARG A 277 11.98 27.55 6.04
N PRO A 278 11.07 26.85 6.73
CA PRO A 278 9.72 26.66 6.25
C PRO A 278 9.02 27.98 5.92
N GLU A 279 8.26 27.97 4.83
CA GLU A 279 7.38 29.03 4.44
C GLU A 279 6.07 29.01 5.24
N VAL A 280 5.39 30.15 5.27
CA VAL A 280 4.09 30.29 5.94
C VAL A 280 3.03 30.73 4.94
N VAL A 281 1.85 30.14 4.98
CA VAL A 281 0.69 30.50 4.16
C VAL A 281 -0.43 31.05 5.04
N PHE A 282 -1.03 32.17 4.61
CA PHE A 282 -2.22 32.74 5.23
C PHE A 282 -3.34 32.96 4.21
N ALA A 283 -4.57 32.61 4.60
CA ALA A 283 -5.80 32.93 3.89
C ALA A 283 -6.83 33.51 4.87
N ILE A 284 -7.69 34.43 4.44
CA ILE A 284 -8.73 35.01 5.33
C ILE A 284 -9.90 34.03 5.43
N GLY A 285 -10.18 33.53 6.64
CA GLY A 285 -11.15 32.45 6.88
C GLY A 285 -12.59 32.90 6.72
N ASP A 286 -12.95 34.01 7.36
CA ASP A 286 -14.30 34.58 7.33
C ASP A 286 -14.20 35.98 6.70
N GLY A 287 -14.15 36.06 5.37
CA GLY A 287 -13.93 37.30 4.64
C GLY A 287 -13.35 37.09 3.23
N ALA A 288 -13.15 38.16 2.47
CA ALA A 288 -12.54 38.10 1.15
C ALA A 288 -11.19 38.82 1.13
N GLY A 289 -10.10 38.08 0.94
CA GLY A 289 -8.74 38.62 0.93
C GLY A 289 -7.75 37.76 0.15
N PRO A 290 -6.50 38.22 -0.02
CA PRO A 290 -5.50 37.48 -0.76
C PRO A 290 -5.02 36.26 0.03
N ILE A 291 -4.83 35.14 -0.65
CA ILE A 291 -4.05 34.01 -0.14
C ILE A 291 -2.58 34.28 -0.47
N LYS A 292 -1.73 34.24 0.56
CA LYS A 292 -0.31 34.60 0.41
C LYS A 292 0.59 33.59 1.12
N TRP A 293 1.68 33.24 0.47
CA TRP A 293 2.80 32.54 1.10
C TRP A 293 3.95 33.52 1.40
N TYR A 294 4.69 33.27 2.46
CA TYR A 294 5.71 34.16 3.01
C TYR A 294 7.04 33.42 3.13
N GLU A 295 8.05 33.94 2.44
CA GLU A 295 9.43 33.43 2.43
C GLU A 295 10.31 34.30 3.34
N TRP A 296 11.20 33.70 4.13
CA TRP A 296 12.18 34.46 4.90
C TRP A 296 13.39 34.82 4.03
N GLN A 297 13.58 36.12 3.74
CA GLN A 297 14.71 36.61 2.96
C GLN A 297 15.42 37.79 3.63
N GLU A 298 16.74 37.68 3.79
CA GLU A 298 17.62 38.76 4.28
C GLU A 298 17.16 39.39 5.62
N GLY A 299 16.59 38.59 6.52
CA GLY A 299 16.17 39.04 7.85
C GLY A 299 14.75 39.63 7.91
N ARG A 300 13.88 39.32 6.95
CA ARG A 300 12.47 39.73 6.93
C ARG A 300 11.61 38.75 6.12
N TRP A 301 10.30 38.75 6.40
CA TRP A 301 9.29 38.03 5.63
C TRP A 301 8.92 38.76 4.33
N ILE A 302 8.85 38.01 3.23
CA ILE A 302 8.43 38.48 1.91
C ILE A 302 7.19 37.69 1.47
N GLY A 303 6.03 38.35 1.49
CA GLY A 303 4.77 37.75 1.07
C GLY A 303 4.52 37.83 -0.44
N ARG A 304 4.06 36.73 -1.04
CA ARG A 304 3.68 36.59 -2.45
C ARG A 304 2.24 36.11 -2.55
N ASP A 305 1.46 36.71 -3.45
CA ASP A 305 0.06 36.36 -3.68
C ASP A 305 -0.02 35.21 -4.70
N LEU A 306 -0.75 34.14 -4.37
CA LEU A 306 -0.89 32.96 -5.23
C LEU A 306 -1.88 33.20 -6.38
N LEU A 307 -2.91 34.03 -6.20
CA LEU A 307 -4.00 34.19 -7.19
C LEU A 307 -4.04 35.59 -7.83
N GLY A 308 -3.53 36.61 -7.14
CA GLY A 308 -3.66 38.01 -7.56
C GLY A 308 -5.10 38.55 -7.47
N HIS A 309 -6.03 37.76 -6.94
CA HIS A 309 -7.40 38.12 -6.61
C HIS A 309 -7.82 37.49 -5.28
N PRO A 310 -8.85 38.02 -4.59
CA PRO A 310 -9.27 37.49 -3.30
C PRO A 310 -9.81 36.06 -3.39
N VAL A 311 -9.53 35.27 -2.34
CA VAL A 311 -10.26 34.05 -1.97
C VAL A 311 -11.42 34.45 -1.08
N HIS A 312 -12.60 33.87 -1.30
CA HIS A 312 -13.81 34.15 -0.55
C HIS A 312 -14.02 33.14 0.57
N ASN A 313 -13.87 33.60 1.81
CA ASN A 313 -13.94 32.82 3.04
C ASN A 313 -13.07 31.56 2.94
N GLY A 314 -11.75 31.74 2.75
CA GLY A 314 -10.79 30.65 2.58
C GLY A 314 -10.56 29.91 3.90
N HIS A 315 -11.59 29.23 4.38
CA HIS A 315 -11.69 28.63 5.72
C HIS A 315 -11.21 27.18 5.76
N SER A 316 -10.49 26.73 4.73
CA SER A 316 -9.78 25.45 4.70
C SER A 316 -8.42 25.72 4.10
N LEU A 317 -7.33 25.31 4.76
CA LEU A 317 -5.96 25.56 4.32
C LEU A 317 -5.03 24.49 4.89
N GLN A 318 -4.26 23.82 4.03
CA GLN A 318 -3.18 22.90 4.43
C GLN A 318 -1.97 23.03 3.49
N VAL A 319 -0.81 22.58 3.97
CA VAL A 319 0.40 22.38 3.18
C VAL A 319 0.78 20.91 3.30
N LEU A 320 0.79 20.22 2.18
CA LEU A 320 1.04 18.79 2.01
C LEU A 320 1.35 18.53 0.54
N ASP A 321 1.98 17.42 0.22
CA ASP A 321 2.19 16.99 -1.17
C ASP A 321 0.87 16.43 -1.71
N LEU A 322 0.18 17.17 -2.59
CA LEU A 322 -1.15 16.80 -3.09
C LEU A 322 -1.10 15.96 -4.36
N ASP A 323 -0.02 16.07 -5.14
CA ASP A 323 0.15 15.34 -6.40
C ASP A 323 1.25 14.28 -6.34
N GLY A 324 1.79 14.01 -5.14
CA GLY A 324 2.78 12.98 -4.85
C GLY A 324 4.16 13.25 -5.44
N ASP A 325 4.45 14.46 -5.93
CA ASP A 325 5.69 14.77 -6.64
C ASP A 325 6.93 14.95 -5.72
N GLY A 326 6.73 14.77 -4.42
CA GLY A 326 7.73 14.94 -3.37
C GLY A 326 7.91 16.40 -2.92
N ASN A 327 7.19 17.35 -3.51
CA ASN A 327 7.20 18.76 -3.11
C ASN A 327 5.89 19.13 -2.40
N LEU A 328 5.99 20.03 -1.43
CA LEU A 328 4.80 20.45 -0.69
C LEU A 328 3.99 21.48 -1.48
N ASP A 329 2.68 21.24 -1.53
CA ASP A 329 1.68 22.07 -2.18
C ASP A 329 0.87 22.91 -1.19
N VAL A 330 -0.09 23.67 -1.71
CA VAL A 330 -1.10 24.34 -0.89
C VAL A 330 -2.50 23.89 -1.28
N PHE A 331 -3.25 23.36 -0.32
CA PHE A 331 -4.69 23.11 -0.44
C PHE A 331 -5.47 24.30 0.13
N CYS A 332 -6.51 24.79 -0.55
CA CYS A 332 -7.38 25.84 -0.02
C CYS A 332 -8.81 25.74 -0.55
N ALA A 333 -9.82 25.90 0.32
CA ALA A 333 -11.23 25.84 -0.12
C ALA A 333 -12.09 27.00 0.42
N GLU A 334 -13.03 27.46 -0.41
CA GLU A 334 -13.92 28.59 -0.15
C GLU A 334 -15.23 28.19 0.55
N MET A 335 -15.53 28.83 1.67
CA MET A 335 -16.81 28.69 2.37
C MET A 335 -17.92 29.54 1.74
N ARG A 336 -19.11 28.94 1.60
CA ARG A 336 -20.36 29.58 1.16
C ARG A 336 -21.20 30.04 2.35
N LEU A 337 -20.65 30.92 3.17
CA LEU A 337 -21.35 31.48 4.34
C LEU A 337 -22.72 32.05 3.97
N ASP A 338 -23.79 31.53 4.59
CA ASP A 338 -25.20 31.89 4.34
C ASP A 338 -25.63 31.79 2.86
N GLY A 339 -25.01 30.88 2.11
CA GLY A 339 -25.26 30.67 0.68
C GLY A 339 -24.57 31.68 -0.23
N GLY A 340 -23.64 32.48 0.29
CA GLY A 340 -22.74 33.34 -0.48
C GLY A 340 -21.87 32.55 -1.47
N ASN A 341 -21.24 33.27 -2.41
CA ASN A 341 -20.31 32.74 -3.41
C ASN A 341 -20.76 31.40 -4.06
N PRO A 342 -21.81 31.39 -4.91
CA PRO A 342 -22.28 30.14 -5.53
C PRO A 342 -21.28 29.51 -6.51
N ALA A 343 -20.19 30.20 -6.83
CA ALA A 343 -19.06 29.70 -7.63
C ALA A 343 -17.82 29.52 -6.74
N SER A 344 -18.03 29.09 -5.48
CA SER A 344 -16.95 28.75 -4.55
C SER A 344 -16.05 27.68 -5.13
N LYS A 345 -14.77 27.71 -4.77
CA LYS A 345 -13.76 26.82 -5.34
C LYS A 345 -13.02 26.04 -4.27
N VAL A 346 -12.64 24.84 -4.66
CA VAL A 346 -11.65 24.00 -4.00
C VAL A 346 -10.38 24.09 -4.85
N TYR A 347 -9.33 24.70 -4.31
CA TYR A 347 -8.06 24.96 -5.00
C TYR A 347 -6.97 24.00 -4.54
N ALA A 348 -6.17 23.54 -5.50
CA ALA A 348 -4.83 23.01 -5.27
C ALA A 348 -3.80 23.92 -5.93
N PHE A 349 -2.75 24.27 -5.21
CA PHE A 349 -1.61 25.02 -5.73
C PHE A 349 -0.40 24.09 -5.72
N LEU A 350 -0.15 23.45 -6.87
CA LEU A 350 0.90 22.47 -7.06
C LEU A 350 2.26 23.16 -7.18
N GLY A 351 3.18 22.89 -6.27
CA GLY A 351 4.44 23.58 -6.04
C GLY A 351 5.62 22.82 -6.63
N ASP A 352 6.54 23.51 -7.30
CA ASP A 352 7.73 22.87 -7.90
C ASP A 352 8.93 22.73 -6.95
N GLY A 353 8.72 22.91 -5.65
CA GLY A 353 9.79 22.97 -4.64
C GLY A 353 10.74 24.18 -4.78
N GLU A 354 10.55 25.09 -5.74
CA GLU A 354 11.35 26.30 -5.93
C GLU A 354 10.56 27.59 -5.62
N GLY A 355 9.33 27.43 -5.12
CA GLY A 355 8.39 28.49 -4.80
C GLY A 355 7.61 29.02 -6.02
N HIS A 356 7.49 28.22 -7.09
CA HIS A 356 6.53 28.45 -8.15
C HIS A 356 5.34 27.50 -8.01
N PHE A 357 4.15 27.99 -8.35
CA PHE A 357 2.91 27.22 -8.18
C PHE A 357 2.07 27.20 -9.44
N ARG A 358 1.47 26.05 -9.72
CA ARG A 358 0.41 25.86 -10.71
C ARG A 358 -0.92 25.70 -9.98
N THR A 359 -1.88 26.58 -10.28
CA THR A 359 -3.22 26.49 -9.68
C THR A 359 -4.12 25.53 -10.45
N ARG A 360 -4.79 24.63 -9.72
CA ARG A 360 -5.88 23.78 -10.17
C ARG A 360 -7.14 24.07 -9.36
N ILE A 361 -8.30 23.78 -9.96
CA ILE A 361 -9.60 23.83 -9.31
C ILE A 361 -10.13 22.41 -9.34
N ILE A 362 -10.30 21.82 -8.17
CA ILE A 362 -10.76 20.43 -8.01
C ILE A 362 -12.28 20.37 -8.11
N ALA A 363 -12.97 21.29 -7.44
CA ALA A 363 -14.42 21.38 -7.45
C ALA A 363 -14.92 22.84 -7.42
N GLU A 364 -16.09 23.08 -8.02
CA GLU A 364 -16.78 24.38 -8.00
C GLU A 364 -18.21 24.26 -7.45
N GLY A 365 -18.64 25.26 -6.68
CA GLY A 365 -20.01 25.41 -6.19
C GLY A 365 -20.31 24.71 -4.86
N PHE A 366 -19.32 24.09 -4.23
CA PHE A 366 -19.44 23.37 -2.96
C PHE A 366 -19.14 24.29 -1.77
N ASP A 367 -19.88 24.14 -0.68
CA ASP A 367 -19.60 24.84 0.58
C ASP A 367 -18.54 24.06 1.35
N ASN A 368 -17.45 24.73 1.74
CA ASN A 368 -16.30 24.12 2.40
C ASN A 368 -15.88 24.95 3.61
N HIS A 369 -15.77 24.33 4.77
CA HIS A 369 -15.37 24.98 6.00
C HIS A 369 -14.61 23.97 6.86
N GLU A 370 -13.33 24.20 7.14
CA GLU A 370 -12.47 23.18 7.76
C GLU A 370 -12.37 21.88 6.95
N SER A 371 -12.58 21.92 5.63
CA SER A 371 -12.35 20.75 4.76
C SER A 371 -10.90 20.27 4.91
N ARG A 372 -10.68 18.97 4.73
CA ARG A 372 -9.36 18.32 4.91
C ARG A 372 -8.93 17.67 3.59
N ALA A 373 -7.65 17.80 3.28
CA ALA A 373 -6.96 16.99 2.29
C ALA A 373 -6.08 15.98 3.03
N VAL A 374 -6.30 14.70 2.75
CA VAL A 374 -5.69 13.54 3.41
C VAL A 374 -6.10 12.28 2.65
N ASP A 375 -5.27 11.25 2.64
CA ASP A 375 -5.64 9.90 2.17
C ASP A 375 -6.77 9.33 3.05
N LEU A 376 -7.95 9.02 2.47
CA LEU A 376 -9.13 8.53 3.18
C LEU A 376 -9.48 7.07 2.88
N ASP A 377 -8.85 6.44 1.89
CA ASP A 377 -9.07 5.04 1.53
C ASP A 377 -7.83 4.14 1.64
N GLY A 378 -6.70 4.71 2.02
CA GLY A 378 -5.46 4.01 2.36
C GLY A 378 -4.61 3.68 1.15
N ASP A 379 -4.88 4.28 -0.02
CA ASP A 379 -4.13 4.03 -1.26
C ASP A 379 -2.83 4.85 -1.37
N GLY A 380 -2.57 5.74 -0.40
CA GLY A 380 -1.39 6.60 -0.36
C GLY A 380 -1.56 7.92 -1.12
N ASP A 381 -2.66 8.11 -1.85
CA ASP A 381 -2.97 9.32 -2.57
C ASP A 381 -3.88 10.27 -1.78
N ILE A 382 -3.72 11.57 -2.01
CA ILE A 382 -4.40 12.56 -1.18
C ILE A 382 -5.83 12.83 -1.65
N ASP A 383 -6.80 12.43 -0.84
CA ASP A 383 -8.22 12.73 -1.02
C ASP A 383 -8.66 14.08 -0.44
N ILE A 384 -9.93 14.44 -0.68
CA ILE A 384 -10.54 15.65 -0.10
C ILE A 384 -11.86 15.34 0.61
N LEU A 385 -11.87 15.56 1.93
CA LEU A 385 -13.08 15.67 2.75
C LEU A 385 -13.68 17.08 2.66
N GLY A 386 -14.77 17.21 1.91
CA GLY A 386 -15.62 18.39 1.82
C GLY A 386 -16.65 18.50 2.94
N LYS A 387 -16.45 19.46 3.85
CA LYS A 387 -17.42 19.73 4.94
C LYS A 387 -18.04 21.14 4.83
N PRO A 388 -19.33 21.28 4.47
CA PRO A 388 -20.02 22.56 4.46
C PRO A 388 -20.23 23.14 5.87
N TYR A 389 -20.33 24.46 6.00
CA TYR A 389 -20.66 25.11 7.29
C TYR A 389 -22.16 25.16 7.53
N ASN A 390 -22.90 25.86 6.66
CA ASN A 390 -24.34 26.06 6.80
C ASN A 390 -25.13 26.07 5.49
N CYS A 391 -24.45 26.07 4.34
CA CYS A 391 -25.11 26.03 3.04
C CYS A 391 -25.17 24.59 2.53
N GLY A 392 -26.38 24.03 2.43
CA GLY A 392 -26.57 22.65 1.98
C GLY A 392 -26.40 21.59 3.08
N THR A 393 -26.32 22.01 4.35
CA THR A 393 -26.24 21.11 5.50
C THR A 393 -27.59 20.45 5.85
N PRO A 394 -27.59 19.26 6.48
CA PRO A 394 -26.44 18.39 6.74
C PRO A 394 -25.99 17.67 5.45
N ARG A 395 -24.73 17.82 5.08
CA ARG A 395 -24.10 17.19 3.92
C ARG A 395 -22.60 17.05 4.18
N LEU A 396 -22.03 16.01 3.61
CA LEU A 396 -20.61 15.75 3.41
C LEU A 396 -20.40 15.38 1.95
N ASP A 397 -19.23 15.72 1.44
CA ASP A 397 -18.71 15.38 0.13
C ASP A 397 -17.30 14.82 0.31
N VAL A 398 -16.93 13.77 -0.41
CA VAL A 398 -15.57 13.23 -0.46
C VAL A 398 -15.16 13.15 -1.92
N TRP A 399 -13.97 13.62 -2.26
CA TRP A 399 -13.35 13.39 -3.58
C TRP A 399 -12.19 12.44 -3.36
N ILE A 400 -12.34 11.21 -3.83
CA ILE A 400 -11.30 10.19 -3.84
C ILE A 400 -10.39 10.45 -5.04
N ASN A 401 -9.08 10.47 -4.80
CA ASN A 401 -8.03 10.67 -5.78
C ASN A 401 -7.48 9.30 -6.19
N GLY A 402 -7.79 8.81 -7.39
CA GLY A 402 -7.22 7.53 -7.89
C GLY A 402 -5.73 7.62 -8.27
N GLY A 403 -4.99 8.54 -7.66
CA GLY A 403 -3.56 8.65 -7.79
C GLY A 403 -2.95 9.18 -9.07
N LYS A 404 -1.62 9.03 -9.10
CA LYS A 404 -0.79 9.29 -10.28
C LYS A 404 -1.02 8.18 -11.31
N GLY A 405 -1.97 8.41 -12.22
CA GLY A 405 -1.76 7.94 -13.59
C GLY A 405 -0.34 8.36 -14.01
N PHE A 406 0.45 7.39 -14.49
CA PHE A 406 1.87 7.56 -14.76
C PHE A 406 2.14 8.88 -15.47
N ALA A 407 3.07 9.69 -14.96
CA ALA A 407 3.39 10.99 -15.54
C ALA A 407 3.54 10.87 -17.06
N ALA A 408 2.76 11.66 -17.81
CA ALA A 408 2.67 11.59 -19.27
C ALA A 408 4.07 11.48 -19.91
N GLY A 409 4.43 10.25 -20.34
CA GLY A 409 5.72 9.93 -20.95
C GLY A 409 6.62 8.90 -20.25
N GLU A 410 6.30 8.41 -19.04
CA GLU A 410 6.99 7.26 -18.42
C GLU A 410 6.41 5.92 -18.90
N GLU A 411 7.22 4.87 -18.98
CA GLU A 411 6.76 3.53 -19.40
C GLU A 411 6.22 2.78 -18.16
N LEU A 412 5.12 2.03 -18.31
CA LEU A 412 4.57 1.18 -17.26
C LEU A 412 5.56 0.05 -16.91
N PRO A 413 5.74 -0.30 -15.62
CA PRO A 413 6.76 -1.21 -15.12
C PRO A 413 6.36 -2.68 -15.28
N PHE A 414 6.28 -3.15 -16.52
CA PHE A 414 6.01 -4.56 -16.80
C PHE A 414 7.24 -5.45 -16.58
N GLU A 415 7.12 -6.47 -15.74
CA GLU A 415 8.07 -7.58 -15.63
C GLU A 415 7.67 -8.71 -16.59
N HIS A 416 8.63 -9.23 -17.38
CA HIS A 416 8.38 -10.36 -18.28
C HIS A 416 8.78 -11.70 -17.65
N MET A 417 7.81 -12.58 -17.48
CA MET A 417 7.96 -13.90 -16.88
C MET A 417 7.67 -15.02 -17.90
N ILE A 418 8.45 -16.10 -17.83
CA ILE A 418 8.14 -17.37 -18.50
C ILE A 418 7.71 -18.38 -17.43
N ILE A 419 6.43 -18.69 -17.38
CA ILE A 419 5.85 -19.57 -16.35
C ILE A 419 5.88 -21.06 -16.75
N ASP A 420 5.98 -21.37 -18.05
CA ASP A 420 6.25 -22.72 -18.54
C ASP A 420 7.11 -22.71 -19.81
N GLU A 421 8.37 -23.15 -19.68
CA GLU A 421 9.30 -23.29 -20.82
C GLU A 421 8.89 -24.41 -21.81
N HIS A 422 7.99 -25.31 -21.40
CA HIS A 422 7.59 -26.52 -22.11
C HIS A 422 6.07 -26.66 -22.18
N GLY A 423 5.37 -25.54 -22.45
CA GLY A 423 3.92 -25.47 -22.55
C GLY A 423 3.31 -26.37 -23.65
N PRO A 424 1.97 -26.44 -23.73
CA PRO A 424 1.26 -27.21 -24.75
C PRO A 424 1.70 -26.83 -26.18
N ALA A 425 1.88 -27.83 -27.05
CA ALA A 425 2.25 -27.59 -28.44
C ALA A 425 1.10 -26.93 -29.22
N ASP A 426 1.42 -25.98 -30.11
CA ASP A 426 0.44 -25.14 -30.82
C ASP A 426 -0.63 -24.58 -29.84
N PRO A 427 -0.23 -23.75 -28.85
CA PRO A 427 -1.10 -23.26 -27.78
C PRO A 427 -2.07 -22.21 -28.34
N HIS A 428 -3.13 -22.65 -29.00
CA HIS A 428 -4.04 -21.74 -29.71
C HIS A 428 -5.05 -21.07 -28.79
N THR A 429 -5.54 -21.80 -27.78
CA THR A 429 -6.60 -21.33 -26.89
C THR A 429 -6.00 -20.87 -25.58
N LYS A 430 -6.39 -19.67 -25.15
CA LYS A 430 -6.14 -19.12 -23.83
C LYS A 430 -7.48 -18.80 -23.17
N SER A 431 -7.55 -18.95 -21.87
CA SER A 431 -8.66 -18.47 -21.03
C SER A 431 -8.07 -18.10 -19.67
N ALA A 432 -8.76 -17.25 -18.95
CA ALA A 432 -8.46 -16.98 -17.55
C ALA A 432 -9.74 -16.93 -16.71
N GLY A 433 -9.62 -17.19 -15.42
CA GLY A 433 -10.72 -17.14 -14.46
C GLY A 433 -10.35 -17.90 -13.18
N ASP A 434 -10.94 -17.54 -12.05
CA ASP A 434 -10.71 -18.19 -10.75
C ASP A 434 -11.28 -19.62 -10.76
N LEU A 435 -10.42 -20.65 -10.89
CA LEU A 435 -10.84 -22.05 -11.02
C LEU A 435 -10.81 -22.84 -9.70
N ASP A 436 -10.28 -22.27 -8.62
CA ASP A 436 -10.23 -22.95 -7.32
C ASP A 436 -10.91 -22.19 -6.18
N GLY A 437 -11.42 -21.00 -6.46
CA GLY A 437 -12.20 -20.16 -5.57
C GLY A 437 -11.34 -19.32 -4.62
N ASP A 438 -10.07 -19.08 -4.94
CA ASP A 438 -9.16 -18.27 -4.13
C ASP A 438 -9.31 -16.75 -4.36
N GLY A 439 -10.06 -16.36 -5.40
CA GLY A 439 -10.32 -14.97 -5.78
C GLY A 439 -9.30 -14.39 -6.77
N ILE A 440 -8.29 -15.16 -7.18
CA ILE A 440 -7.28 -14.77 -8.17
C ILE A 440 -7.55 -15.52 -9.48
N ALA A 441 -7.42 -14.83 -10.62
CA ALA A 441 -7.69 -15.47 -11.89
C ALA A 441 -6.56 -16.44 -12.30
N ASP A 442 -6.91 -17.70 -12.55
CA ASP A 442 -6.02 -18.71 -13.08
C ASP A 442 -5.86 -18.65 -14.60
N LEU A 443 -4.84 -19.33 -15.14
CA LEU A 443 -4.57 -19.36 -16.58
C LEU A 443 -4.81 -20.75 -17.18
N VAL A 444 -5.49 -20.81 -18.33
CA VAL A 444 -5.76 -22.05 -19.05
C VAL A 444 -5.19 -21.99 -20.46
N THR A 445 -4.40 -23.00 -20.84
CA THR A 445 -3.86 -23.18 -22.20
C THR A 445 -4.27 -24.51 -22.80
N ALA A 446 -4.69 -24.50 -24.07
CA ALA A 446 -5.02 -25.74 -24.80
C ALA A 446 -4.26 -25.90 -26.13
N SER A 447 -3.86 -27.16 -26.40
CA SER A 447 -3.18 -27.53 -27.64
C SER A 447 -4.15 -27.82 -28.81
N SER A 448 -3.85 -27.24 -29.97
CA SER A 448 -4.52 -27.61 -31.24
C SER A 448 -3.91 -28.85 -31.92
N ALA A 449 -2.71 -29.26 -31.50
CA ALA A 449 -1.94 -30.35 -32.10
C ALA A 449 -2.32 -31.76 -31.60
N GLY A 450 -3.03 -31.87 -30.47
CA GLY A 450 -3.41 -33.18 -29.91
C GLY A 450 -3.47 -33.30 -28.38
N GLY A 451 -3.43 -32.19 -27.64
CA GLY A 451 -3.44 -32.12 -26.18
C GLY A 451 -2.04 -31.87 -25.60
N PRO A 452 -1.93 -31.50 -24.31
CA PRO A 452 -3.00 -31.42 -23.29
C PRO A 452 -3.80 -30.09 -23.27
N LEU A 453 -4.88 -30.08 -22.49
CA LEU A 453 -5.52 -28.90 -21.90
C LEU A 453 -4.97 -28.75 -20.47
N VAL A 454 -4.42 -27.58 -20.18
CA VAL A 454 -3.59 -27.30 -18.99
C VAL A 454 -4.13 -26.08 -18.30
N TRP A 455 -4.18 -26.15 -16.99
CA TRP A 455 -4.40 -25.05 -16.07
C TRP A 455 -3.07 -24.74 -15.36
N TYR A 456 -2.72 -23.47 -15.24
CA TYR A 456 -1.64 -22.96 -14.41
C TYR A 456 -2.30 -22.23 -13.24
N HIS A 457 -2.16 -22.83 -12.06
CA HIS A 457 -2.70 -22.31 -10.82
C HIS A 457 -1.95 -21.01 -10.47
N SER A 458 -2.69 -19.93 -10.27
CA SER A 458 -2.11 -18.65 -9.90
C SER A 458 -1.85 -18.57 -8.38
N PRO A 459 -0.87 -17.80 -7.91
CA PRO A 459 0.26 -17.20 -8.63
C PRO A 459 1.54 -18.04 -8.52
N ASP A 460 1.45 -19.25 -7.97
CA ASP A 460 2.58 -20.18 -7.89
C ASP A 460 2.91 -20.85 -9.25
N TRP A 461 2.04 -20.64 -10.25
CA TRP A 461 2.07 -21.18 -11.60
C TRP A 461 2.11 -22.70 -11.66
N THR A 462 1.54 -23.37 -10.64
CA THR A 462 1.52 -24.83 -10.57
C THR A 462 0.75 -25.41 -11.75
N ARG A 463 1.45 -26.19 -12.57
CA ARG A 463 0.92 -26.77 -13.80
C ARG A 463 0.05 -28.00 -13.55
N CYS A 464 -1.26 -27.86 -13.76
CA CYS A 464 -2.28 -28.89 -13.64
C CYS A 464 -2.86 -29.31 -15.00
N GLN A 465 -3.17 -30.59 -15.18
CA GLN A 465 -3.67 -31.10 -16.47
C GLN A 465 -5.15 -31.49 -16.37
N ILE A 466 -6.03 -30.67 -16.94
CA ILE A 466 -7.48 -30.92 -17.02
C ILE A 466 -7.79 -32.10 -17.95
N ALA A 467 -7.24 -32.09 -19.17
CA ALA A 467 -7.50 -33.15 -20.14
C ALA A 467 -6.24 -33.57 -20.92
N PRO A 468 -5.99 -34.88 -21.09
CA PRO A 468 -4.76 -35.38 -21.71
C PRO A 468 -4.78 -35.33 -23.24
N GLU A 469 -5.95 -35.30 -23.88
CA GLU A 469 -6.09 -35.41 -25.33
C GLU A 469 -7.26 -34.58 -25.87
N GLY A 470 -7.00 -33.85 -26.96
CA GLY A 470 -7.98 -33.01 -27.64
C GLY A 470 -7.32 -32.18 -28.73
N ARG A 471 -8.12 -31.49 -29.54
CA ARG A 471 -7.61 -30.55 -30.55
C ARG A 471 -8.42 -29.26 -30.47
N TRP A 472 -8.09 -28.46 -29.47
CA TRP A 472 -8.77 -27.20 -29.16
C TRP A 472 -8.11 -26.05 -29.89
N SER A 473 -8.87 -25.01 -30.21
CA SER A 473 -8.35 -23.86 -30.95
C SER A 473 -9.14 -22.61 -30.63
N CYS A 474 -8.43 -21.48 -30.72
CA CYS A 474 -8.91 -20.11 -30.68
C CYS A 474 -9.42 -19.68 -29.31
N ASP A 475 -10.54 -20.20 -28.83
CA ASP A 475 -11.22 -19.58 -27.68
C ASP A 475 -11.77 -20.58 -26.65
N ALA A 476 -11.86 -20.13 -25.40
CA ALA A 476 -12.44 -20.80 -24.25
C ALA A 476 -12.84 -19.77 -23.20
N GLU A 477 -13.88 -20.08 -22.44
CA GLU A 477 -14.41 -19.21 -21.39
C GLU A 477 -14.52 -19.97 -20.07
N ALA A 478 -14.25 -19.27 -18.97
CA ALA A 478 -14.42 -19.74 -17.60
C ALA A 478 -15.69 -19.14 -16.99
N ALA A 479 -16.60 -19.98 -16.51
CA ALA A 479 -17.86 -19.54 -15.89
C ALA A 479 -18.49 -20.67 -15.08
N ASP A 480 -19.21 -20.33 -14.01
CA ASP A 480 -20.06 -21.28 -13.26
C ASP A 480 -21.26 -21.73 -14.13
N LEU A 481 -21.10 -22.87 -14.82
CA LEU A 481 -22.10 -23.34 -15.79
C LEU A 481 -23.22 -24.15 -15.14
N ASP A 482 -23.02 -24.74 -13.96
CA ASP A 482 -24.04 -25.55 -13.29
C ASP A 482 -24.61 -24.97 -11.98
N GLY A 483 -24.11 -23.80 -11.58
CA GLY A 483 -24.61 -22.98 -10.48
C GLY A 483 -24.18 -23.47 -9.10
N ASP A 484 -23.07 -24.20 -9.00
CA ASP A 484 -22.55 -24.73 -7.73
C ASP A 484 -21.50 -23.84 -7.05
N GLY A 485 -21.09 -22.76 -7.73
CA GLY A 485 -20.30 -21.67 -7.17
C GLY A 485 -18.81 -21.72 -7.52
N ASP A 486 -18.38 -22.64 -8.38
CA ASP A 486 -17.03 -22.64 -8.97
C ASP A 486 -17.06 -22.49 -10.49
N ASN A 487 -16.03 -21.87 -11.04
CA ASN A 487 -15.94 -21.70 -12.49
C ASN A 487 -15.57 -23.01 -13.17
N ASP A 488 -16.36 -23.35 -14.18
CA ASP A 488 -16.10 -24.41 -15.14
C ASP A 488 -15.36 -23.88 -16.37
N LEU A 489 -14.99 -24.78 -17.29
CA LEU A 489 -14.41 -24.40 -18.58
C LEU A 489 -15.26 -24.86 -19.77
N VAL A 490 -15.66 -23.92 -20.64
CA VAL A 490 -16.22 -24.21 -21.96
C VAL A 490 -15.20 -23.98 -23.07
N ILE A 491 -15.08 -24.94 -23.99
CA ILE A 491 -14.08 -24.91 -25.05
C ILE A 491 -14.54 -25.62 -26.33
N SER A 492 -14.06 -25.14 -27.48
CA SER A 492 -14.32 -25.77 -28.78
C SER A 492 -13.30 -26.86 -29.10
N GLU A 493 -13.72 -28.13 -29.17
CA GLU A 493 -12.92 -29.16 -29.82
C GLU A 493 -13.04 -28.99 -31.34
N TYR A 494 -12.06 -28.30 -31.90
CA TYR A 494 -12.15 -27.61 -33.17
C TYR A 494 -11.84 -28.50 -34.38
N TYR A 495 -10.78 -29.32 -34.31
CA TYR A 495 -10.29 -30.07 -35.46
C TYR A 495 -10.77 -31.53 -35.52
N GLY A 496 -10.92 -32.19 -34.36
CA GLY A 496 -11.17 -33.63 -34.28
C GLY A 496 -12.66 -33.97 -34.34
N LYS A 497 -13.38 -33.59 -33.29
CA LYS A 497 -14.79 -33.86 -32.98
C LYS A 497 -15.73 -32.76 -33.49
N LYS A 498 -15.25 -31.51 -33.61
CA LYS A 498 -15.98 -30.34 -34.14
C LYS A 498 -17.25 -29.98 -33.35
N ARG A 499 -17.08 -29.63 -32.08
CA ARG A 499 -18.19 -29.37 -31.13
C ARG A 499 -17.71 -28.55 -29.94
N LEU A 500 -18.64 -27.93 -29.22
CA LEU A 500 -18.41 -27.39 -27.88
C LEU A 500 -18.37 -28.51 -26.84
N GLU A 501 -17.45 -28.38 -25.89
CA GLU A 501 -17.20 -29.25 -24.75
C GLU A 501 -17.19 -28.39 -23.48
N TRP A 502 -17.77 -28.90 -22.40
CA TRP A 502 -17.75 -28.29 -21.07
C TRP A 502 -17.01 -29.24 -20.12
N TYR A 503 -16.00 -28.75 -19.41
CA TYR A 503 -15.29 -29.48 -18.38
C TYR A 503 -15.78 -28.95 -17.02
N GLU A 504 -16.62 -29.74 -16.35
CA GLU A 504 -17.14 -29.51 -15.00
C GLU A 504 -16.00 -29.67 -13.99
N ASN A 505 -15.78 -28.60 -13.24
CA ASN A 505 -14.83 -28.48 -12.16
C ASN A 505 -15.27 -29.39 -11.00
N PRO A 506 -14.37 -30.16 -10.37
CA PRO A 506 -14.76 -31.04 -9.27
C PRO A 506 -15.03 -30.30 -7.95
N ALA A 507 -14.74 -29.00 -7.84
CA ALA A 507 -15.13 -28.19 -6.69
C ALA A 507 -16.67 -28.06 -6.59
N PRO A 508 -17.20 -27.52 -5.46
CA PRO A 508 -16.57 -27.56 -4.14
C PRO A 508 -16.55 -28.99 -3.54
N ALA A 509 -17.02 -30.01 -4.28
CA ALA A 509 -17.17 -31.38 -3.76
C ALA A 509 -15.86 -32.17 -3.69
N GLY A 510 -14.87 -31.79 -4.49
CA GLY A 510 -13.53 -32.35 -4.63
C GLY A 510 -12.47 -31.26 -4.76
N ASP A 511 -11.24 -31.67 -5.01
CA ASP A 511 -10.07 -30.78 -5.13
C ASP A 511 -9.71 -30.63 -6.63
N PRO A 512 -9.86 -29.45 -7.25
CA PRO A 512 -9.59 -29.26 -8.68
C PRO A 512 -8.15 -29.53 -9.08
N LEU A 513 -7.18 -29.41 -8.16
CA LEU A 513 -5.77 -29.67 -8.39
C LEU A 513 -5.45 -31.17 -8.39
N ALA A 514 -6.27 -31.99 -7.71
CA ALA A 514 -6.02 -33.42 -7.51
C ALA A 514 -7.03 -34.34 -8.22
N ASP A 515 -8.27 -33.92 -8.33
CA ASP A 515 -9.39 -34.70 -8.87
C ASP A 515 -9.58 -34.45 -10.38
N SER A 516 -10.29 -35.36 -11.03
CA SER A 516 -10.49 -35.28 -12.48
C SER A 516 -11.75 -34.49 -12.83
N TRP A 517 -11.59 -33.51 -13.70
CA TRP A 517 -12.67 -32.71 -14.28
C TRP A 517 -13.58 -33.58 -15.15
N ARG A 518 -14.89 -33.31 -15.11
CA ARG A 518 -15.89 -34.11 -15.82
C ARG A 518 -16.27 -33.46 -17.15
N LEU A 519 -16.02 -34.19 -18.24
CA LEU A 519 -16.40 -33.75 -19.58
C LEU A 519 -17.91 -33.96 -19.86
N HIS A 520 -18.58 -32.87 -20.23
CA HIS A 520 -19.90 -32.80 -20.86
C HIS A 520 -19.79 -32.39 -22.33
N VAL A 521 -20.74 -32.84 -23.15
CA VAL A 521 -20.78 -32.50 -24.58
C VAL A 521 -22.00 -31.66 -24.87
N ILE A 522 -21.78 -30.36 -25.09
CA ILE A 522 -22.82 -29.39 -25.45
C ILE A 522 -23.37 -29.70 -26.85
N GLY A 523 -22.50 -29.76 -27.87
CA GLY A 523 -22.89 -30.20 -29.21
C GLY A 523 -22.20 -29.50 -30.37
N PRO A 524 -22.52 -29.87 -31.63
CA PRO A 524 -22.04 -29.19 -32.83
C PRO A 524 -22.86 -27.93 -33.16
N PRO A 525 -22.31 -26.95 -33.90
CA PRO A 525 -21.02 -26.98 -34.60
C PRO A 525 -19.82 -26.68 -33.69
N ARG A 526 -18.60 -26.74 -34.25
CA ARG A 526 -17.43 -26.12 -33.63
C ARG A 526 -17.57 -24.59 -33.64
N ALA A 527 -16.94 -23.95 -32.69
CA ALA A 527 -16.82 -22.49 -32.59
C ALA A 527 -15.37 -22.05 -32.79
N HIS A 528 -15.19 -20.84 -33.32
CA HIS A 528 -13.94 -20.10 -33.30
C HIS A 528 -13.91 -19.19 -32.07
N ASP A 529 -15.01 -18.47 -31.84
CA ASP A 529 -15.20 -17.54 -30.71
C ASP A 529 -16.40 -18.02 -29.88
N ILE A 530 -16.31 -17.86 -28.56
CA ILE A 530 -17.30 -18.26 -27.56
C ILE A 530 -17.45 -17.11 -26.55
N GLU A 531 -18.68 -16.80 -26.15
CA GLU A 531 -18.95 -15.87 -25.05
C GLU A 531 -19.96 -16.53 -24.10
N ALA A 532 -19.82 -16.33 -22.79
CA ALA A 532 -20.66 -16.92 -21.75
C ALA A 532 -21.31 -15.84 -20.88
N ALA A 533 -22.65 -15.83 -20.78
CA ALA A 533 -23.41 -14.91 -19.94
C ALA A 533 -24.86 -15.37 -19.80
N ASP A 534 -25.60 -14.88 -18.79
CA ASP A 534 -27.05 -15.02 -18.72
C ASP A 534 -27.71 -14.07 -19.74
N LEU A 535 -28.19 -14.61 -20.87
CA LEU A 535 -28.72 -13.81 -22.00
C LEU A 535 -30.23 -13.60 -21.96
N ASP A 536 -30.95 -14.36 -21.13
CA ASP A 536 -32.41 -14.23 -20.99
C ASP A 536 -32.91 -13.91 -19.57
N GLY A 537 -31.98 -13.69 -18.64
CA GLY A 537 -32.21 -13.18 -17.30
C GLY A 537 -32.83 -14.24 -16.37
N ASP A 538 -32.63 -15.52 -16.66
CA ASP A 538 -33.19 -16.62 -15.88
C ASP A 538 -32.27 -17.15 -14.76
N GLY A 539 -31.02 -16.67 -14.74
CA GLY A 539 -29.98 -16.99 -13.77
C GLY A 539 -29.09 -18.17 -14.14
N ASP A 540 -29.34 -18.87 -15.25
CA ASP A 540 -28.44 -19.89 -15.79
C ASP A 540 -27.51 -19.25 -16.84
N ILE A 541 -26.22 -19.65 -16.88
CA ILE A 541 -25.27 -19.12 -17.87
C ILE A 541 -25.53 -19.74 -19.25
N ASP A 542 -25.81 -18.89 -20.24
CA ASP A 542 -25.95 -19.23 -21.65
C ASP A 542 -24.64 -19.04 -22.41
N LEU A 543 -24.58 -19.58 -23.64
CA LEU A 543 -23.42 -19.40 -24.52
C LEU A 543 -23.79 -18.81 -25.87
N VAL A 544 -22.90 -17.98 -26.41
CA VAL A 544 -22.91 -17.57 -27.82
C VAL A 544 -21.67 -18.11 -28.47
N SER A 545 -21.80 -18.56 -29.73
CA SER A 545 -20.63 -19.00 -30.48
C SER A 545 -20.72 -18.65 -31.95
N ARG A 546 -19.56 -18.45 -32.57
CA ARG A 546 -19.44 -18.15 -34.00
C ARG A 546 -18.35 -19.00 -34.63
N GLY A 547 -18.58 -19.42 -35.87
CA GLY A 547 -17.56 -20.12 -36.66
C GLY A 547 -16.61 -19.15 -37.37
N GLN A 548 -15.53 -19.69 -37.93
CA GLN A 548 -14.54 -18.89 -38.65
C GLN A 548 -14.91 -18.69 -40.14
N SER A 549 -14.61 -17.53 -40.70
CA SER A 549 -14.78 -17.22 -42.12
C SER A 549 -13.46 -17.25 -42.91
N GLY A 550 -12.35 -16.93 -42.23
CA GLY A 550 -10.99 -17.02 -42.73
C GLY A 550 -10.61 -18.38 -43.35
N PHE A 551 -9.54 -18.36 -44.15
CA PHE A 551 -8.93 -19.53 -44.80
C PHE A 551 -9.85 -20.44 -45.63
N GLY A 552 -11.04 -19.95 -46.02
CA GLY A 552 -11.99 -20.70 -46.82
C GLY A 552 -12.86 -21.69 -46.04
N ALA A 553 -12.92 -21.57 -44.71
CA ALA A 553 -13.88 -22.30 -43.88
C ALA A 553 -15.31 -21.89 -44.23
N LEU A 554 -15.58 -20.58 -44.34
CA LEU A 554 -16.90 -20.01 -44.60
C LEU A 554 -17.96 -20.56 -43.62
N GLU A 555 -17.66 -20.59 -42.33
CA GLU A 555 -18.55 -21.10 -41.27
C GLU A 555 -19.05 -20.00 -40.29
N GLY A 556 -18.64 -18.74 -40.46
CA GLY A 556 -19.00 -17.60 -39.60
C GLY A 556 -20.21 -16.75 -40.04
N ASP A 557 -21.13 -17.32 -40.83
CA ASP A 557 -22.37 -16.66 -41.28
C ASP A 557 -23.57 -16.78 -40.31
N ARG A 558 -23.30 -17.23 -39.10
CA ARG A 558 -24.30 -17.35 -38.04
C ARG A 558 -23.67 -17.26 -36.66
N LEU A 559 -24.41 -16.66 -35.74
CA LEU A 559 -24.23 -16.77 -34.31
C LEU A 559 -25.15 -17.89 -33.81
N VAL A 560 -24.60 -18.82 -33.03
CA VAL A 560 -25.37 -19.90 -32.39
C VAL A 560 -25.48 -19.56 -30.92
N LEU A 561 -26.71 -19.28 -30.47
CA LEU A 561 -27.07 -19.11 -29.08
C LEU A 561 -27.40 -20.49 -28.50
N TRP A 562 -26.82 -20.81 -27.36
CA TRP A 562 -27.02 -22.04 -26.63
C TRP A 562 -27.67 -21.70 -25.30
N ARG A 563 -28.96 -21.95 -25.18
CA ARG A 563 -29.68 -21.79 -23.92
C ARG A 563 -29.43 -22.97 -23.01
N HIS A 564 -29.08 -22.72 -21.76
CA HIS A 564 -28.95 -23.76 -20.76
C HIS A 564 -30.35 -24.11 -20.19
N ASP A 565 -30.81 -25.36 -20.37
CA ASP A 565 -32.10 -25.84 -19.86
C ASP A 565 -31.92 -26.82 -18.67
N GLY A 566 -30.76 -26.79 -18.00
CA GLY A 566 -30.33 -27.68 -16.91
C GLY A 566 -29.16 -28.64 -17.26
N PRO A 567 -28.67 -29.48 -16.31
CA PRO A 567 -27.26 -29.97 -16.17
C PRO A 567 -26.60 -30.81 -17.28
N ASP A 568 -27.17 -30.83 -18.49
CA ASP A 568 -26.73 -31.58 -19.67
C ASP A 568 -27.64 -31.26 -20.89
N SER A 569 -28.44 -30.19 -20.82
CA SER A 569 -29.54 -29.90 -21.76
C SER A 569 -29.36 -28.52 -22.35
N TRP A 570 -29.04 -28.47 -23.64
CA TRP A 570 -28.81 -27.23 -24.37
C TRP A 570 -29.78 -27.08 -25.54
N ALA A 571 -30.41 -25.91 -25.67
CA ALA A 571 -31.24 -25.57 -26.81
C ALA A 571 -30.54 -24.56 -27.72
N GLN A 572 -30.67 -24.71 -29.04
CA GLN A 572 -30.01 -23.83 -30.01
C GLN A 572 -30.99 -22.83 -30.65
N GLN A 573 -30.57 -21.57 -30.72
CA GLN A 573 -31.12 -20.55 -31.61
C GLN A 573 -30.02 -20.03 -32.57
N ILE A 574 -30.41 -19.68 -33.79
CA ILE A 574 -29.51 -19.11 -34.79
C ILE A 574 -29.90 -17.66 -35.03
N VAL A 575 -28.92 -16.77 -34.94
CA VAL A 575 -28.98 -15.39 -35.46
C VAL A 575 -28.11 -15.35 -36.71
N GLU A 576 -28.74 -15.04 -37.86
CA GLU A 576 -28.04 -14.96 -39.15
C GLU A 576 -27.21 -13.67 -39.21
N CYS A 577 -25.95 -13.78 -39.61
CA CYS A 577 -25.03 -12.66 -39.73
C CYS A 577 -24.18 -12.76 -41.01
N PRO A 578 -23.50 -11.69 -41.47
CA PRO A 578 -22.48 -11.83 -42.49
C PRO A 578 -21.34 -12.76 -42.04
N HIS A 579 -20.66 -13.41 -42.99
CA HIS A 579 -19.40 -14.10 -42.73
C HIS A 579 -18.42 -13.15 -42.04
N GLY A 580 -17.88 -13.60 -40.92
CA GLY A 580 -16.79 -12.95 -40.20
C GLY A 580 -16.32 -13.80 -39.02
N GLU A 581 -15.63 -13.13 -38.10
CA GLU A 581 -15.06 -13.63 -36.83
C GLU A 581 -15.32 -12.58 -35.74
N GLY A 582 -15.13 -12.97 -34.48
CA GLY A 582 -15.32 -12.13 -33.30
C GLY A 582 -16.78 -12.02 -32.85
N ILE A 583 -16.94 -11.98 -31.53
CA ILE A 583 -18.18 -11.70 -30.78
C ILE A 583 -17.76 -10.92 -29.53
N ALA A 584 -18.61 -10.00 -29.08
CA ALA A 584 -18.56 -9.43 -27.73
C ALA A 584 -19.99 -9.23 -27.23
N LEU A 585 -20.16 -9.13 -25.91
CA LEU A 585 -21.45 -8.89 -25.25
C LEU A 585 -21.44 -7.53 -24.54
N ALA A 586 -22.48 -6.71 -24.75
CA ALA A 586 -22.67 -5.45 -24.05
C ALA A 586 -24.13 -4.98 -24.12
N ASP A 587 -24.62 -4.29 -23.09
CA ASP A 587 -25.91 -3.59 -23.11
C ASP A 587 -25.73 -2.21 -23.78
N LEU A 588 -25.89 -2.15 -25.11
CA LEU A 588 -25.53 -0.96 -25.90
C LEU A 588 -26.57 0.18 -25.79
N GLU A 589 -27.81 -0.14 -25.43
CA GLU A 589 -28.92 0.80 -25.26
C GLU A 589 -29.32 1.05 -23.81
N ARG A 590 -28.67 0.39 -22.85
CA ARG A 590 -28.97 0.47 -21.42
C ARG A 590 -30.39 0.04 -21.07
N ASP A 591 -30.87 -1.01 -21.73
CA ASP A 591 -32.19 -1.59 -21.44
C ASP A 591 -32.16 -2.77 -20.46
N GLY A 592 -30.94 -3.22 -20.10
CA GLY A 592 -30.66 -4.25 -19.12
C GLY A 592 -30.43 -5.64 -19.73
N ASP A 593 -30.58 -5.79 -21.05
CA ASP A 593 -30.33 -7.04 -21.76
C ASP A 593 -28.98 -6.96 -22.51
N LEU A 594 -28.15 -8.02 -22.48
CA LEU A 594 -26.87 -8.04 -23.19
C LEU A 594 -27.07 -8.27 -24.70
N ASP A 595 -26.54 -7.38 -25.53
CA ASP A 595 -26.54 -7.48 -26.99
C ASP A 595 -25.33 -8.22 -27.54
N LEU A 596 -25.44 -8.66 -28.80
CA LEU A 596 -24.33 -9.30 -29.51
C LEU A 596 -23.64 -8.29 -30.42
N VAL A 597 -22.33 -8.10 -30.27
CA VAL A 597 -21.53 -7.21 -31.12
C VAL A 597 -20.60 -8.04 -32.00
N THR A 598 -20.56 -7.76 -33.30
CA THR A 598 -19.70 -8.44 -34.26
C THR A 598 -19.16 -7.48 -35.31
N GLY A 599 -17.85 -7.22 -35.31
CA GLY A 599 -17.26 -6.22 -36.21
C GLY A 599 -18.03 -4.89 -36.12
N GLY A 600 -18.36 -4.28 -37.25
CA GLY A 600 -19.15 -3.03 -37.31
C GLY A 600 -20.68 -3.16 -37.13
N ARG A 601 -21.16 -4.22 -36.46
CA ARG A 601 -22.59 -4.54 -36.28
C ARG A 601 -22.90 -4.94 -34.85
N TRP A 602 -24.14 -4.70 -34.42
CA TRP A 602 -24.70 -5.30 -33.22
C TRP A 602 -26.12 -5.83 -33.45
N TYR A 603 -26.54 -6.76 -32.62
CA TYR A 603 -27.85 -7.40 -32.67
C TYR A 603 -28.55 -7.21 -31.32
N GLU A 604 -29.69 -6.52 -31.36
CA GLU A 604 -30.49 -6.14 -30.19
C GLU A 604 -31.15 -7.36 -29.55
N ASN A 605 -30.91 -7.57 -28.25
CA ASN A 605 -31.50 -8.64 -27.47
C ASN A 605 -32.95 -8.30 -27.11
N PRO A 606 -33.95 -9.09 -27.53
CA PRO A 606 -35.35 -8.82 -27.20
C PRO A 606 -35.76 -9.29 -25.79
N GLY A 607 -34.80 -9.46 -24.87
CA GLY A 607 -34.96 -10.00 -23.51
C GLY A 607 -35.37 -11.48 -23.46
N ARG A 608 -34.98 -12.26 -24.49
CA ARG A 608 -35.14 -13.74 -24.53
C ARG A 608 -34.42 -14.36 -25.73
N ILE A 609 -33.90 -15.56 -25.55
CA ILE A 609 -33.15 -16.27 -26.60
C ILE A 609 -33.92 -17.40 -27.31
N ASP A 610 -35.26 -17.50 -27.13
CA ASP A 610 -36.09 -18.58 -27.69
C ASP A 610 -37.10 -18.16 -28.79
N GLY A 611 -36.82 -18.57 -30.02
CA GLY A 611 -37.64 -18.23 -31.19
C GLY A 611 -37.82 -16.72 -31.42
N SER A 612 -36.90 -15.92 -30.86
CA SER A 612 -36.92 -14.46 -30.89
C SER A 612 -36.27 -13.92 -32.16
N VAL A 613 -36.54 -12.66 -32.49
CA VAL A 613 -35.94 -11.97 -33.64
C VAL A 613 -35.06 -10.87 -33.08
N TRP A 614 -33.77 -11.01 -33.30
CA TRP A 614 -32.75 -10.05 -32.93
C TRP A 614 -32.65 -8.98 -34.03
N ALA A 615 -32.71 -7.70 -33.66
CA ALA A 615 -32.68 -6.62 -34.64
C ALA A 615 -31.24 -6.26 -34.99
N GLU A 616 -30.87 -6.31 -36.28
CA GLU A 616 -29.53 -5.92 -36.74
C GLU A 616 -29.40 -4.40 -36.83
N HIS A 617 -28.32 -3.88 -36.27
CA HIS A 617 -27.89 -2.50 -36.38
C HIS A 617 -26.45 -2.44 -36.91
N ILE A 618 -26.20 -1.54 -37.86
CA ILE A 618 -24.88 -1.36 -38.49
C ILE A 618 -24.33 -0.02 -38.03
N PHE A 619 -23.18 -0.03 -37.35
CA PHE A 619 -22.49 1.19 -36.91
C PHE A 619 -21.26 1.52 -37.77
N ALA A 620 -20.60 0.51 -38.35
CA ALA A 620 -19.46 0.69 -39.23
C ALA A 620 -19.40 -0.37 -40.35
N GLU A 621 -18.81 0.01 -41.49
CA GLU A 621 -18.37 -0.96 -42.49
C GLU A 621 -16.90 -1.30 -42.20
N TRP A 622 -16.69 -2.43 -41.52
CA TRP A 622 -15.38 -2.87 -41.05
C TRP A 622 -14.94 -4.19 -41.69
N ASN A 623 -13.71 -4.63 -41.42
CA ASN A 623 -13.25 -5.96 -41.78
C ASN A 623 -14.21 -7.02 -41.19
N PRO A 624 -14.72 -7.97 -41.99
CA PRO A 624 -15.57 -9.05 -41.49
C PRO A 624 -14.87 -9.94 -40.45
N ASP A 625 -13.57 -10.18 -40.63
CA ASP A 625 -12.76 -10.97 -39.71
C ASP A 625 -12.11 -9.99 -38.71
N ALA A 626 -12.83 -9.66 -37.64
CA ALA A 626 -12.41 -8.67 -36.66
C ALA A 626 -12.47 -9.24 -35.25
N VAL A 627 -11.46 -8.92 -34.44
CA VAL A 627 -11.57 -9.04 -32.99
C VAL A 627 -12.38 -7.84 -32.51
N VAL A 628 -13.33 -8.09 -31.61
CA VAL A 628 -14.19 -7.07 -31.02
C VAL A 628 -14.17 -7.18 -29.51
N LYS A 629 -14.08 -6.04 -28.83
CA LYS A 629 -14.34 -5.90 -27.39
C LYS A 629 -15.17 -4.64 -27.17
N THR A 630 -15.81 -4.55 -26.02
CA THR A 630 -16.69 -3.44 -25.65
C THR A 630 -16.30 -2.89 -24.29
N GLY A 631 -16.34 -1.57 -24.13
CA GLY A 631 -15.93 -0.86 -22.92
C GLY A 631 -16.21 0.64 -23.07
N ASP A 632 -16.23 1.39 -21.98
CA ASP A 632 -16.46 2.84 -21.97
C ASP A 632 -15.11 3.58 -22.06
N PHE A 633 -14.70 4.00 -23.26
CA PHE A 633 -13.36 4.59 -23.47
C PHE A 633 -13.29 6.08 -23.15
N ASN A 634 -14.44 6.75 -23.03
CA ASN A 634 -14.55 8.19 -22.84
C ASN A 634 -15.21 8.59 -21.50
N ALA A 635 -15.48 7.61 -20.64
CA ALA A 635 -16.13 7.74 -19.35
C ALA A 635 -17.51 8.43 -19.40
N ASP A 636 -18.27 8.23 -20.48
CA ASP A 636 -19.60 8.84 -20.64
C ASP A 636 -20.76 7.97 -20.11
N GLY A 637 -20.43 6.76 -19.64
CA GLY A 637 -21.35 5.77 -19.08
C GLY A 637 -22.11 4.97 -20.14
N LEU A 638 -21.63 4.91 -21.37
CA LEU A 638 -22.14 4.08 -22.46
C LEU A 638 -21.05 3.12 -22.95
N PRO A 639 -21.35 1.83 -23.15
CA PRO A 639 -20.38 0.93 -23.76
C PRO A 639 -20.13 1.28 -25.22
N ASP A 640 -18.85 1.46 -25.58
CA ASP A 640 -18.34 1.61 -26.92
C ASP A 640 -17.83 0.27 -27.49
N ALA A 641 -17.40 0.26 -28.75
CA ALA A 641 -16.84 -0.94 -29.40
C ALA A 641 -15.42 -0.70 -29.91
N ALA A 642 -14.46 -1.54 -29.51
CA ALA A 642 -13.09 -1.58 -30.03
C ALA A 642 -12.92 -2.70 -31.05
N LEU A 643 -12.31 -2.38 -32.19
CA LEU A 643 -12.11 -3.31 -33.31
C LEU A 643 -10.65 -3.30 -33.80
N THR A 644 -10.16 -4.49 -34.13
CA THR A 644 -8.97 -4.69 -34.97
C THR A 644 -9.21 -5.84 -35.95
N ALA A 645 -8.51 -5.87 -37.06
CA ALA A 645 -8.65 -6.95 -38.02
C ALA A 645 -7.92 -8.22 -37.56
N ALA A 646 -8.65 -9.34 -37.48
CA ALA A 646 -8.10 -10.64 -37.17
C ALA A 646 -7.16 -11.10 -38.31
N GLU A 647 -5.90 -11.42 -38.00
CA GLU A 647 -4.90 -12.00 -38.91
C GLU A 647 -4.59 -11.19 -40.20
N ALA A 648 -5.07 -9.96 -40.29
CA ALA A 648 -4.80 -9.01 -41.36
C ALA A 648 -4.06 -7.79 -40.82
N THR A 649 -3.50 -6.99 -41.73
CA THR A 649 -2.92 -5.69 -41.36
C THR A 649 -4.00 -4.62 -41.49
N ASP A 650 -4.37 -4.00 -40.37
CA ASP A 650 -5.37 -2.92 -40.32
C ASP A 650 -5.13 -2.01 -39.09
N SER A 651 -5.99 -1.03 -38.85
CA SER A 651 -5.92 -0.20 -37.64
C SER A 651 -6.52 -0.88 -36.41
N VAL A 652 -6.13 -0.38 -35.23
CA VAL A 652 -6.86 -0.55 -33.97
C VAL A 652 -7.68 0.72 -33.77
N SER A 653 -9.01 0.58 -33.68
CA SER A 653 -9.94 1.71 -33.56
C SER A 653 -11.01 1.40 -32.53
N TRP A 654 -11.51 2.42 -31.83
CA TRP A 654 -12.75 2.33 -31.06
C TRP A 654 -13.86 3.19 -31.70
N PHE A 655 -15.10 2.85 -31.43
CA PHE A 655 -16.28 3.47 -32.01
C PHE A 655 -17.19 3.97 -30.89
N GLU A 656 -17.41 5.28 -30.86
CA GLU A 656 -18.20 5.97 -29.83
C GLU A 656 -19.69 5.72 -29.99
N ASN A 657 -20.32 5.20 -28.94
CA ASN A 657 -21.75 4.94 -28.88
C ASN A 657 -22.53 6.27 -28.76
N PRO A 658 -23.40 6.63 -29.73
CA PRO A 658 -24.12 7.90 -29.70
C PRO A 658 -25.27 7.94 -28.67
N GLY A 659 -25.43 6.88 -27.87
CA GLY A 659 -26.41 6.75 -26.81
C GLY A 659 -27.79 6.25 -27.22
N PRO A 660 -28.68 6.00 -26.23
CA PRO A 660 -29.88 5.17 -26.34
C PRO A 660 -31.01 5.72 -27.24
N SER A 661 -30.80 6.90 -27.85
CA SER A 661 -31.80 7.50 -28.76
C SER A 661 -31.54 7.22 -30.24
N GLY A 662 -30.41 6.57 -30.59
CA GLY A 662 -30.05 6.21 -31.97
C GLY A 662 -30.08 7.40 -32.95
N ALA A 663 -30.03 8.63 -32.43
CA ALA A 663 -30.22 9.86 -33.21
C ALA A 663 -28.89 10.42 -33.75
N GLY A 664 -27.76 9.87 -33.30
CA GLY A 664 -26.41 10.14 -33.78
C GLY A 664 -25.83 8.99 -34.60
N SER A 665 -24.74 9.26 -35.31
CA SER A 665 -23.92 8.23 -35.94
C SER A 665 -22.74 7.92 -35.01
N TRP A 666 -22.33 6.66 -34.96
CA TRP A 666 -21.12 6.27 -34.25
C TRP A 666 -19.91 6.99 -34.85
N THR A 667 -18.97 7.39 -33.99
CA THR A 667 -17.74 8.08 -34.40
C THR A 667 -16.56 7.13 -34.25
N GLU A 668 -15.80 6.92 -35.31
CA GLU A 668 -14.55 6.14 -35.24
C GLU A 668 -13.42 7.02 -34.70
N HIS A 669 -12.70 6.49 -33.72
CA HIS A 669 -11.47 7.03 -33.15
C HIS A 669 -10.34 6.01 -33.35
N VAL A 670 -9.29 6.40 -34.06
CA VAL A 670 -8.17 5.51 -34.38
C VAL A 670 -7.14 5.55 -33.25
N ILE A 671 -6.93 4.42 -32.59
CA ILE A 671 -5.92 4.23 -31.53
C ILE A 671 -4.53 4.08 -32.19
N ASN A 672 -4.46 3.19 -33.17
CA ASN A 672 -3.24 2.91 -33.91
C ASN A 672 -3.54 2.64 -35.38
N GLU A 673 -2.85 3.35 -36.28
CA GLU A 673 -3.09 3.30 -37.72
C GLU A 673 -2.73 1.95 -38.36
N ARG A 674 -1.92 1.12 -37.68
CA ARG A 674 -1.42 -0.14 -38.25
C ARG A 674 -0.98 -1.13 -37.18
N LEU A 675 -1.66 -2.26 -37.12
CA LEU A 675 -1.28 -3.48 -36.40
C LEU A 675 -1.16 -4.62 -37.41
N GLU A 676 -0.07 -5.38 -37.37
CA GLU A 676 0.09 -6.54 -38.25
C GLU A 676 -0.47 -7.81 -37.62
N LYS A 677 -1.50 -8.37 -38.26
CA LYS A 677 -2.09 -9.68 -37.90
C LYS A 677 -2.46 -9.74 -36.42
N GLY A 678 -3.17 -8.70 -35.95
CA GLY A 678 -3.75 -8.73 -34.62
C GLY A 678 -4.70 -9.92 -34.50
N HIS A 679 -4.70 -10.59 -33.36
CA HIS A 679 -5.67 -11.66 -33.05
C HIS A 679 -6.03 -11.65 -31.57
N SER A 680 -5.99 -10.46 -30.96
CA SER A 680 -6.36 -10.23 -29.57
C SER A 680 -6.62 -8.74 -29.35
N LEU A 681 -7.54 -8.44 -28.43
CA LEU A 681 -7.73 -7.14 -27.81
C LEU A 681 -8.09 -7.42 -26.35
N GLY A 682 -7.28 -6.94 -25.43
CA GLY A 682 -7.60 -6.90 -24.00
C GLY A 682 -7.86 -5.46 -23.57
N LEU A 683 -8.87 -5.27 -22.71
CA LEU A 683 -9.23 -3.97 -22.16
C LEU A 683 -9.10 -4.07 -20.64
N ALA A 684 -8.34 -3.17 -20.05
CA ALA A 684 -8.20 -2.97 -18.61
C ALA A 684 -7.65 -1.57 -18.37
N ASP A 685 -7.81 -1.05 -17.17
CA ASP A 685 -7.02 0.09 -16.72
C ASP A 685 -5.62 -0.44 -16.33
N LEU A 686 -4.59 -0.14 -17.12
CA LEU A 686 -3.24 -0.68 -16.90
C LEU A 686 -2.36 0.29 -16.10
N ASP A 687 -2.74 1.56 -16.01
CA ASP A 687 -1.95 2.58 -15.31
C ASP A 687 -2.69 3.18 -14.09
N ASN A 688 -3.80 2.55 -13.72
CA ASN A 688 -4.66 2.83 -12.58
C ASN A 688 -5.21 4.27 -12.59
N ASP A 689 -5.37 4.87 -13.78
CA ASP A 689 -5.85 6.25 -13.92
C ASP A 689 -7.38 6.37 -14.06
N GLY A 690 -8.07 5.23 -14.11
CA GLY A 690 -9.51 5.08 -14.25
C GLY A 690 -10.03 5.03 -15.69
N ASP A 691 -9.17 5.24 -16.70
CA ASP A 691 -9.52 5.10 -18.11
C ASP A 691 -9.20 3.69 -18.65
N LEU A 692 -10.04 3.16 -19.55
CA LEU A 692 -9.74 1.88 -20.19
C LEU A 692 -8.60 1.99 -21.21
N ASP A 693 -7.58 1.15 -21.03
CA ASP A 693 -6.47 0.93 -21.94
C ASP A 693 -6.68 -0.25 -22.89
N VAL A 694 -5.77 -0.40 -23.84
CA VAL A 694 -5.80 -1.50 -24.81
C VAL A 694 -4.49 -2.27 -24.86
N ALA A 695 -4.53 -3.57 -24.56
CA ALA A 695 -3.45 -4.51 -24.84
C ALA A 695 -3.72 -5.32 -26.12
N THR A 696 -2.68 -5.57 -26.92
CA THR A 696 -2.74 -6.42 -28.12
C THR A 696 -1.37 -7.03 -28.42
N ALA A 697 -1.34 -8.02 -29.30
CA ALA A 697 -0.08 -8.53 -29.85
C ALA A 697 -0.14 -8.76 -31.36
N GLU A 698 1.01 -8.65 -32.00
CA GLU A 698 1.24 -9.12 -33.36
C GLU A 698 1.57 -10.62 -33.33
N MET A 699 0.96 -11.38 -34.24
CA MET A 699 1.25 -12.81 -34.36
C MET A 699 2.59 -13.04 -35.06
N HIS A 700 3.25 -14.18 -34.78
CA HIS A 700 4.52 -14.58 -35.40
C HIS A 700 4.54 -14.60 -36.94
N GLN A 701 3.39 -14.57 -37.61
CA GLN A 701 3.37 -14.49 -39.08
C GLN A 701 3.58 -13.06 -39.60
N SER A 702 3.75 -12.05 -38.75
CA SER A 702 4.01 -10.65 -39.11
C SER A 702 5.45 -10.43 -39.60
N GLU A 703 5.79 -9.21 -40.01
CA GLU A 703 7.17 -8.85 -40.35
C GLU A 703 7.97 -8.51 -39.09
N ASP A 704 8.99 -9.33 -38.73
CA ASP A 704 9.84 -9.11 -37.54
C ASP A 704 10.30 -7.64 -37.35
N PRO A 705 10.29 -7.10 -36.11
CA PRO A 705 9.91 -7.78 -34.86
C PRO A 705 8.39 -7.88 -34.67
N ASP A 706 7.92 -8.98 -34.06
CA ASP A 706 6.52 -9.14 -33.67
C ASP A 706 6.32 -8.56 -32.27
N GLU A 707 5.47 -7.55 -32.14
CA GLU A 707 5.35 -6.79 -30.89
C GLU A 707 4.20 -7.29 -29.98
N VAL A 708 4.44 -7.34 -28.66
CA VAL A 708 3.38 -7.30 -27.63
C VAL A 708 3.28 -5.85 -27.18
N ILE A 709 2.08 -5.27 -27.25
CA ILE A 709 1.87 -3.82 -27.22
C ILE A 709 0.74 -3.46 -26.28
N ILE A 710 0.93 -2.39 -25.53
CA ILE A 710 -0.15 -1.67 -24.85
C ILE A 710 -0.32 -0.27 -25.44
N PHE A 711 -1.55 0.22 -25.42
CA PHE A 711 -1.94 1.59 -25.73
C PHE A 711 -2.64 2.14 -24.49
N VAL A 712 -1.92 2.98 -23.76
CA VAL A 712 -2.42 3.64 -22.57
C VAL A 712 -3.24 4.85 -23.00
N ASN A 713 -4.49 4.92 -22.58
CA ASN A 713 -5.38 6.06 -22.73
C ASN A 713 -4.79 7.24 -21.96
N GLN A 714 -5.02 8.46 -22.42
CA GLN A 714 -4.47 9.67 -21.80
C GLN A 714 -5.62 10.64 -21.61
N GLY A 715 -6.70 10.20 -20.98
CA GLY A 715 -7.92 10.99 -20.88
C GLY A 715 -8.87 10.83 -22.07
N GLY A 716 -10.05 10.25 -21.78
CA GLY A 716 -11.24 10.38 -22.62
C GLY A 716 -11.16 9.76 -24.02
N GLY A 717 -10.23 8.83 -24.25
CA GLY A 717 -10.15 7.97 -25.43
C GLY A 717 -9.60 8.65 -26.70
N LEU A 718 -9.12 9.89 -26.61
CA LEU A 718 -8.70 10.69 -27.78
C LEU A 718 -7.19 10.76 -28.00
N ALA A 719 -6.40 10.43 -26.98
CA ALA A 719 -4.95 10.41 -27.02
C ALA A 719 -4.44 9.09 -26.42
N TRP A 720 -3.42 8.51 -27.06
CA TRP A 720 -2.94 7.17 -26.75
C TRP A 720 -1.41 7.14 -26.72
N ARG A 721 -0.84 6.54 -25.67
CA ARG A 721 0.59 6.26 -25.55
C ARG A 721 0.84 4.79 -25.86
N LYS A 722 1.58 4.52 -26.93
CA LYS A 722 2.04 3.16 -27.28
C LYS A 722 3.27 2.78 -26.46
N GLN A 723 3.27 1.61 -25.84
CA GLN A 723 4.43 0.96 -25.25
C GLN A 723 4.56 -0.48 -25.75
N VAL A 724 5.80 -0.90 -26.06
CA VAL A 724 6.11 -2.25 -26.54
C VAL A 724 6.72 -3.04 -25.39
N LEU A 725 6.04 -4.09 -24.94
CA LEU A 725 6.45 -4.93 -23.82
C LEU A 725 7.42 -6.03 -24.26
N ALA A 726 7.22 -6.58 -25.46
CA ALA A 726 8.06 -7.64 -26.01
C ALA A 726 8.16 -7.56 -27.53
N ASN A 727 9.24 -8.13 -28.07
CA ASN A 727 9.47 -8.30 -29.51
C ASN A 727 9.37 -9.77 -29.94
N THR A 728 8.64 -10.57 -29.16
CA THR A 728 8.44 -12.00 -29.39
C THR A 728 7.10 -12.31 -30.03
N GLY A 729 6.14 -11.37 -30.07
CA GLY A 729 4.77 -11.57 -30.54
C GLY A 729 3.96 -12.50 -29.64
N SER A 730 2.64 -12.49 -29.80
CA SER A 730 1.74 -13.41 -29.09
C SER A 730 0.48 -13.69 -29.90
N HIS A 731 -0.28 -14.69 -29.47
CA HIS A 731 -1.56 -15.08 -30.07
C HIS A 731 -2.60 -15.13 -28.97
N ASP A 732 -3.75 -14.47 -29.14
CA ASP A 732 -4.87 -14.57 -28.21
C ASP A 732 -4.47 -14.24 -26.75
N ILE A 733 -3.92 -13.04 -26.51
CA ILE A 733 -3.58 -12.61 -25.15
C ILE A 733 -4.83 -12.44 -24.28
N ARG A 734 -4.69 -12.66 -22.97
CA ARG A 734 -5.70 -12.32 -21.96
C ARG A 734 -5.12 -11.24 -21.05
N VAL A 735 -6.01 -10.43 -20.48
CA VAL A 735 -5.68 -9.33 -19.57
C VAL A 735 -6.53 -9.48 -18.32
N GLY A 736 -5.93 -9.27 -17.16
CA GLY A 736 -6.57 -9.37 -15.86
C GLY A 736 -5.50 -9.39 -14.77
N ASP A 737 -5.87 -9.11 -13.53
CA ASP A 737 -4.99 -9.30 -12.38
C ASP A 737 -4.79 -10.80 -12.16
N PHE A 738 -3.60 -11.29 -12.52
CA PHE A 738 -3.28 -12.71 -12.46
C PHE A 738 -2.40 -13.05 -11.29
N ASP A 739 -2.00 -12.12 -10.43
CA ASP A 739 -1.28 -12.46 -9.21
C ASP A 739 -1.78 -11.82 -7.91
N GLY A 740 -2.91 -11.11 -7.99
CA GLY A 740 -3.68 -10.60 -6.86
C GLY A 740 -3.16 -9.28 -6.32
N ASP A 741 -2.25 -8.60 -7.03
CA ASP A 741 -1.65 -7.33 -6.61
C ASP A 741 -2.48 -6.10 -7.00
N GLY A 742 -3.63 -6.31 -7.65
CA GLY A 742 -4.55 -5.26 -8.07
C GLY A 742 -4.21 -4.61 -9.42
N ASP A 743 -3.04 -4.91 -9.99
CA ASP A 743 -2.64 -4.42 -11.30
C ASP A 743 -3.05 -5.39 -12.40
N ALA A 744 -3.56 -4.87 -13.52
CA ALA A 744 -3.91 -5.72 -14.65
C ALA A 744 -2.67 -6.23 -15.40
N ASP A 745 -2.48 -7.55 -15.41
CA ASP A 745 -1.41 -8.26 -16.09
C ASP A 745 -1.79 -8.69 -17.52
N ILE A 746 -0.80 -9.17 -18.27
CA ILE A 746 -1.02 -9.75 -19.60
C ILE A 746 -0.49 -11.18 -19.64
N TYR A 747 -1.34 -12.11 -20.05
CA TYR A 747 -1.01 -13.51 -20.25
C TYR A 747 -1.04 -13.84 -21.75
N GLY A 748 -0.03 -14.55 -22.25
CA GLY A 748 0.00 -15.01 -23.62
C GLY A 748 0.87 -16.22 -23.89
N ALA A 749 0.74 -16.73 -25.12
CA ALA A 749 1.67 -17.69 -25.68
C ALA A 749 1.69 -17.52 -27.19
N ASN A 750 2.88 -17.46 -27.79
CA ASN A 750 2.95 -17.25 -29.22
C ASN A 750 2.52 -18.49 -30.02
N TRP A 751 1.98 -18.24 -31.21
CA TRP A 751 1.61 -19.25 -32.19
C TRP A 751 2.83 -20.04 -32.66
N GLN A 752 2.72 -21.37 -32.60
CA GLN A 752 3.74 -22.28 -33.12
C GLN A 752 3.32 -22.93 -34.42
N SER A 753 4.29 -23.16 -35.31
CA SER A 753 4.17 -24.15 -36.37
C SER A 753 5.09 -25.31 -36.08
N VAL A 754 4.59 -26.54 -36.15
CA VAL A 754 5.31 -27.84 -36.06
C VAL A 754 6.57 -28.00 -36.97
N TRP A 755 6.99 -26.95 -37.69
CA TRP A 755 8.17 -26.90 -38.56
C TRP A 755 9.28 -25.94 -38.08
N GLN A 756 9.10 -25.25 -36.94
CA GLN A 756 10.11 -24.39 -36.34
C GLN A 756 10.54 -24.97 -34.98
N ASP A 757 11.85 -24.98 -34.71
CA ASP A 757 12.45 -25.51 -33.46
C ASP A 757 12.26 -24.52 -32.27
N SER A 758 11.13 -23.80 -32.19
CA SER A 758 10.81 -22.87 -31.08
C SER A 758 10.06 -23.59 -29.95
N LEU A 759 10.34 -23.23 -28.70
CA LEU A 759 9.67 -23.74 -27.50
C LEU A 759 8.36 -22.95 -27.28
N ALA A 760 7.32 -23.63 -26.78
CA ALA A 760 6.00 -23.05 -26.54
C ALA A 760 6.01 -22.42 -25.15
N PHE A 761 6.55 -21.20 -25.06
CA PHE A 761 6.58 -20.47 -23.81
C PHE A 761 5.17 -20.00 -23.45
N ILE A 762 4.81 -20.25 -22.20
CA ILE A 762 3.67 -19.62 -21.56
C ILE A 762 4.25 -18.42 -20.81
N GLU A 763 3.82 -17.23 -21.21
CA GLU A 763 4.43 -15.96 -20.84
C GLU A 763 3.40 -15.10 -20.10
N VAL A 764 3.86 -14.43 -19.05
CA VAL A 764 3.10 -13.41 -18.31
C VAL A 764 3.93 -12.13 -18.34
N TRP A 765 3.30 -11.00 -18.63
CA TRP A 765 3.85 -9.68 -18.40
C TRP A 765 3.12 -9.13 -17.20
N ARG A 766 3.78 -9.19 -16.04
CA ARG A 766 3.25 -8.72 -14.77
C ARG A 766 3.35 -7.20 -14.72
N ASN A 767 2.26 -6.52 -14.43
CA ASN A 767 2.23 -5.09 -14.22
C ASN A 767 2.53 -4.79 -12.75
N ASN A 768 3.39 -3.80 -12.46
CA ASN A 768 3.76 -3.42 -11.09
C ASN A 768 3.48 -1.92 -10.88
N SER A 769 2.32 -1.48 -11.33
CA SER A 769 1.94 -0.08 -11.44
C SER A 769 1.38 0.50 -10.14
N GLY A 770 0.67 -0.29 -9.35
CA GLY A 770 0.08 0.03 -8.05
C GLY A 770 0.95 -0.40 -6.85
N SER A 771 1.93 -1.28 -7.06
CA SER A 771 2.93 -1.57 -6.03
C SER A 771 3.93 -0.42 -5.93
N ALA A 772 4.17 0.11 -4.72
CA ALA A 772 5.30 0.98 -4.46
C ALA A 772 6.54 0.27 -5.01
N ALA A 773 7.19 0.84 -6.04
CA ALA A 773 8.13 0.12 -6.91
C ALA A 773 9.04 -0.83 -6.11
N ALA A 774 8.65 -2.11 -6.07
CA ALA A 774 9.31 -3.08 -5.20
C ALA A 774 10.77 -3.21 -5.66
N LEU A 775 11.68 -3.12 -4.70
CA LEU A 775 13.11 -3.31 -4.90
C LEU A 775 13.36 -4.71 -5.45
N SER A 776 14.16 -4.78 -6.51
CA SER A 776 14.50 -6.04 -7.15
C SER A 776 15.21 -7.00 -6.19
N LEU A 777 14.65 -8.18 -5.99
CA LEU A 777 15.32 -9.28 -5.25
C LEU A 777 16.18 -10.17 -6.16
N HIS A 778 16.61 -9.67 -7.31
CA HIS A 778 17.41 -10.43 -8.28
C HIS A 778 18.85 -9.92 -8.44
N GLU A 779 19.23 -8.85 -7.74
CA GLU A 779 20.52 -8.16 -7.88
C GLU A 779 21.49 -8.40 -6.71
N TRP A 780 21.95 -9.64 -6.53
CA TRP A 780 22.78 -9.99 -5.36
C TRP A 780 24.28 -10.12 -5.62
N THR A 781 25.10 -9.51 -4.76
CA THR A 781 26.56 -9.66 -4.74
C THR A 781 27.06 -10.40 -3.50
N ARG A 782 27.53 -11.64 -3.70
CA ARG A 782 28.14 -12.45 -2.62
C ARG A 782 29.57 -12.04 -2.29
N ARG A 783 29.84 -11.79 -1.00
CA ARG A 783 31.15 -11.44 -0.44
C ARG A 783 31.54 -12.37 0.73
N VAL A 784 32.82 -12.77 0.79
CA VAL A 784 33.40 -13.51 1.93
C VAL A 784 34.27 -12.58 2.75
N LEU A 785 33.79 -12.13 3.90
CA LEU A 785 34.46 -11.15 4.77
C LEU A 785 35.69 -11.76 5.46
N ASP A 786 35.60 -13.03 5.88
CA ASP A 786 36.70 -13.80 6.46
C ASP A 786 36.46 -15.30 6.27
N SER A 787 37.47 -16.03 5.80
CA SER A 787 37.46 -17.50 5.65
C SER A 787 38.45 -18.19 6.59
N GLY A 788 39.06 -17.44 7.50
CA GLY A 788 40.16 -17.87 8.37
C GLY A 788 39.85 -17.69 9.86
N LYS A 789 38.58 -17.70 10.27
CA LYS A 789 38.20 -17.72 11.69
C LYS A 789 38.79 -18.96 12.39
N PRO A 790 39.51 -18.80 13.51
CA PRO A 790 40.20 -19.91 14.16
C PRO A 790 39.29 -20.89 14.91
N TRP A 791 38.02 -20.52 15.14
CA TRP A 791 36.96 -21.42 15.62
C TRP A 791 35.61 -20.98 15.04
N ARG A 792 34.62 -21.88 15.13
CA ARG A 792 33.24 -21.64 14.71
C ARG A 792 32.58 -20.54 15.54
N SER A 793 31.69 -19.77 14.92
CA SER A 793 30.79 -18.85 15.60
C SER A 793 29.39 -19.46 15.69
N ILE A 794 28.58 -19.01 16.64
CA ILE A 794 27.19 -19.44 16.80
C ILE A 794 26.19 -18.27 16.77
N PHE A 795 26.67 -17.03 16.72
CA PHE A 795 25.85 -15.84 16.52
C PHE A 795 26.55 -14.91 15.53
N ILE A 796 25.76 -14.15 14.78
CA ILE A 796 26.19 -13.01 13.98
C ILE A 796 25.26 -11.84 14.25
N ALA A 797 25.79 -10.62 14.21
CA ALA A 797 25.03 -9.39 14.30
C ALA A 797 25.78 -8.29 13.53
N ALA A 798 25.10 -7.18 13.24
CA ALA A 798 25.73 -5.99 12.68
C ALA A 798 25.40 -4.74 13.50
N GLY A 799 26.28 -3.75 13.43
CA GLY A 799 26.09 -2.43 14.03
C GLY A 799 27.37 -1.60 14.03
N ASP A 800 27.26 -0.29 14.24
CA ASP A 800 28.42 0.61 14.18
C ASP A 800 29.29 0.45 15.44
N LEU A 801 30.42 -0.26 15.30
CA LEU A 801 31.30 -0.59 16.40
C LEU A 801 32.48 0.37 16.54
N ASP A 802 32.76 1.20 15.53
CA ASP A 802 33.85 2.17 15.58
C ASP A 802 33.48 3.65 15.41
N GLY A 803 32.19 3.94 15.26
CA GLY A 803 31.63 5.29 15.22
C GLY A 803 31.82 5.98 13.88
N ASP A 804 31.97 5.21 12.79
CA ASP A 804 32.10 5.75 11.44
C ASP A 804 30.77 5.79 10.67
N ASN A 805 29.68 5.47 11.35
CA ASN A 805 28.31 5.51 10.84
C ASN A 805 28.07 4.51 9.71
N LEU A 806 28.83 3.41 9.68
CA LEU A 806 28.57 2.24 8.83
C LEU A 806 28.45 1.01 9.72
N PRO A 807 27.45 0.13 9.51
CA PRO A 807 27.37 -1.10 10.28
C PRO A 807 28.58 -2.02 10.03
N ASP A 808 29.22 -2.45 11.12
CA ASP A 808 30.26 -3.46 11.14
C ASP A 808 29.66 -4.83 11.43
N VAL A 809 30.27 -5.91 10.91
CA VAL A 809 29.81 -7.28 11.18
C VAL A 809 30.52 -7.85 12.42
N ALA A 810 29.77 -8.40 13.36
CA ALA A 810 30.28 -9.02 14.59
C ALA A 810 29.93 -10.50 14.65
N THR A 811 30.91 -11.35 14.96
CA THR A 811 30.66 -12.78 15.17
C THR A 811 31.82 -13.45 15.92
N GLY A 812 31.51 -14.39 16.82
CA GLY A 812 32.53 -15.08 17.62
C GLY A 812 33.29 -14.11 18.54
N GLY A 813 34.62 -14.17 18.56
CA GLY A 813 35.47 -13.25 19.34
C GLY A 813 35.91 -12.01 18.57
N TRP A 814 35.26 -11.71 17.44
CA TRP A 814 35.74 -10.76 16.44
C TRP A 814 34.63 -9.87 15.91
N TRP A 815 35.07 -8.74 15.35
CA TRP A 815 34.28 -7.91 14.48
C TRP A 815 35.07 -7.56 13.22
N TYR A 816 34.37 -7.17 12.17
CA TYR A 816 34.88 -6.96 10.82
C TYR A 816 34.53 -5.55 10.43
N LYS A 817 35.56 -4.70 10.35
CA LYS A 817 35.36 -3.30 10.01
C LYS A 817 34.82 -3.15 8.60
N ASN A 818 33.69 -2.48 8.45
CA ASN A 818 33.13 -2.09 7.17
C ASN A 818 34.06 -1.07 6.49
N PRO A 819 34.52 -1.34 5.26
CA PRO A 819 35.44 -0.43 4.59
C PRO A 819 34.75 0.76 3.87
N GLY A 820 33.41 0.74 3.79
CA GLY A 820 32.55 1.79 3.25
C GLY A 820 32.70 2.11 1.77
N ALA A 821 33.46 1.33 1.01
CA ALA A 821 33.53 1.49 -0.44
C ALA A 821 33.91 0.17 -1.09
N GLU A 822 33.31 -0.06 -2.26
CA GLU A 822 33.54 -1.24 -3.10
C GLU A 822 35.05 -1.46 -3.37
N GLY A 823 35.47 -2.73 -3.35
CA GLY A 823 36.84 -3.15 -3.63
C GLY A 823 37.87 -2.90 -2.51
N LYS A 824 37.50 -2.28 -1.40
CA LYS A 824 38.32 -2.25 -0.18
C LYS A 824 38.11 -3.52 0.65
N SER A 825 39.12 -3.90 1.44
CA SER A 825 39.09 -5.16 2.19
C SER A 825 38.55 -4.97 3.61
N TRP A 826 37.57 -5.80 3.96
CA TRP A 826 37.13 -6.01 5.33
C TRP A 826 38.28 -6.44 6.23
N THR A 827 38.34 -5.89 7.44
CA THR A 827 39.45 -6.12 8.36
C THR A 827 38.96 -6.72 9.67
N ARG A 828 39.40 -7.95 9.97
CA ARG A 828 39.14 -8.61 11.26
C ARG A 828 39.83 -7.89 12.42
N ARG A 829 39.08 -7.64 13.48
CA ARG A 829 39.51 -7.11 14.78
C ARG A 829 39.05 -8.04 15.90
N THR A 830 39.62 -7.88 17.10
CA THR A 830 39.24 -8.67 18.29
C THR A 830 38.61 -7.75 19.31
N PHE A 831 37.56 -8.18 20.00
CA PHE A 831 37.02 -7.45 21.17
C PHE A 831 38.03 -7.44 22.33
N GLY A 832 38.67 -8.58 22.60
CA GLY A 832 39.69 -8.73 23.64
C GLY A 832 39.44 -9.94 24.54
N ASP A 833 40.49 -10.49 25.14
CA ASP A 833 40.36 -11.60 26.08
C ASP A 833 39.70 -11.14 27.40
N PRO A 834 38.84 -11.97 28.03
CA PRO A 834 38.50 -13.35 27.66
C PRO A 834 37.24 -13.53 26.79
N LEU A 835 36.71 -12.50 26.12
CA LEU A 835 35.53 -12.61 25.24
C LEU A 835 35.89 -13.40 23.96
N ARG A 836 35.17 -14.49 23.68
CA ARG A 836 35.47 -15.40 22.57
C ARG A 836 34.28 -15.81 21.72
N ASN A 837 33.07 -15.55 22.19
CA ASN A 837 31.85 -15.77 21.44
C ASN A 837 30.85 -14.65 21.74
N LEU A 838 30.42 -13.94 20.70
CA LEU A 838 29.34 -12.96 20.73
C LEU A 838 28.05 -13.62 21.19
N ALA A 839 27.24 -12.88 21.93
CA ALA A 839 25.84 -13.21 22.19
C ALA A 839 24.92 -12.08 21.71
N LEU A 840 25.21 -10.83 22.10
CA LEU A 840 24.33 -9.69 21.82
C LEU A 840 25.15 -8.40 21.65
N LEU A 841 24.71 -7.54 20.73
CA LEU A 841 25.12 -6.13 20.65
C LEU A 841 24.02 -5.26 21.27
N TYR A 842 24.36 -4.37 22.20
CA TYR A 842 23.41 -3.46 22.86
C TYR A 842 24.16 -2.35 23.61
N ASP A 843 23.57 -1.18 23.80
CA ASP A 843 24.15 -0.11 24.64
C ASP A 843 23.83 -0.36 26.12
N PHE A 844 24.70 -1.10 26.81
CA PHE A 844 24.41 -1.56 28.17
C PHE A 844 24.58 -0.46 29.21
N ASP A 845 25.42 0.55 28.95
CA ASP A 845 25.70 1.64 29.87
C ASP A 845 25.09 2.99 29.47
N SER A 846 24.25 2.99 28.44
CA SER A 846 23.45 4.13 27.97
C SER A 846 24.32 5.31 27.54
N ASP A 847 25.46 5.03 26.91
CA ASP A 847 26.39 6.04 26.42
C ASP A 847 26.35 6.28 24.90
N GLY A 848 25.34 5.71 24.25
CA GLY A 848 25.00 5.87 22.83
C GLY A 848 25.84 5.01 21.89
N ARG A 849 26.62 4.06 22.42
CA ARG A 849 27.49 3.17 21.64
C ARG A 849 27.14 1.72 21.90
N GLN A 850 27.16 0.90 20.86
CA GLN A 850 26.90 -0.53 21.02
C GLN A 850 28.06 -1.22 21.74
N ASP A 851 27.74 -1.85 22.86
CA ASP A 851 28.59 -2.76 23.62
C ASP A 851 28.36 -4.21 23.20
N VAL A 852 29.21 -5.12 23.69
CA VAL A 852 29.18 -6.53 23.30
C VAL A 852 29.03 -7.43 24.51
N LEU A 853 27.94 -8.19 24.61
CA LEU A 853 27.83 -9.30 25.54
C LEU A 853 28.40 -10.57 24.87
N GLY A 854 29.15 -11.36 25.62
CA GLY A 854 29.66 -12.62 25.11
C GLY A 854 30.09 -13.61 26.18
N THR A 855 30.50 -14.79 25.72
CA THR A 855 31.04 -15.86 26.57
C THR A 855 32.53 -16.05 26.36
N SER A 856 33.18 -16.73 27.31
CA SER A 856 34.59 -17.13 27.19
C SER A 856 34.81 -18.46 26.43
N GLY A 857 33.72 -19.11 26.03
CA GLY A 857 33.68 -20.34 25.25
C GLY A 857 34.10 -20.14 23.79
N ARG A 858 34.40 -21.23 23.09
CA ARG A 858 34.80 -21.21 21.67
C ARG A 858 33.82 -22.04 20.85
N GLY A 859 33.08 -21.42 19.95
CA GLY A 859 32.03 -22.10 19.20
C GLY A 859 31.02 -22.75 20.15
N SER A 860 30.76 -24.04 19.97
CA SER A 860 29.84 -24.82 20.79
C SER A 860 30.53 -25.51 21.99
N ASP A 861 31.73 -25.07 22.40
CA ASP A 861 32.35 -25.54 23.63
C ASP A 861 31.52 -25.05 24.85
N PRO A 862 31.15 -25.93 25.80
CA PRO A 862 30.40 -25.53 27.00
C PRO A 862 31.12 -24.43 27.80
N SER A 863 30.43 -23.31 28.04
CA SER A 863 30.93 -22.18 28.81
C SER A 863 29.80 -21.40 29.47
N ALA A 864 29.71 -21.52 30.80
CA ALA A 864 28.82 -20.69 31.61
C ALA A 864 29.41 -19.30 31.96
N ASP A 865 30.66 -19.03 31.58
CA ASP A 865 31.37 -17.80 31.94
C ASP A 865 31.06 -16.68 30.93
N PHE A 866 30.42 -15.61 31.40
CA PHE A 866 30.08 -14.42 30.63
C PHE A 866 31.00 -13.24 30.94
N VAL A 867 31.21 -12.41 29.93
CA VAL A 867 31.88 -11.11 30.00
C VAL A 867 31.15 -10.14 29.07
N TRP A 868 31.33 -8.86 29.29
CA TRP A 868 30.90 -7.86 28.31
C TRP A 868 32.04 -6.91 27.98
N ALA A 869 32.01 -6.37 26.76
CA ALA A 869 33.00 -5.47 26.22
C ALA A 869 32.36 -4.09 26.05
N ARG A 870 32.75 -3.16 26.92
CA ARG A 870 32.31 -1.77 26.82
C ARG A 870 33.00 -1.07 25.65
N ASN A 871 32.24 -0.43 24.77
CA ASN A 871 32.75 0.30 23.63
C ASN A 871 33.18 1.72 24.03
N ASN A 872 34.49 1.98 23.98
CA ASN A 872 35.08 3.29 24.28
C ASN A 872 35.17 4.21 23.05
N GLY A 873 34.60 3.80 21.91
CA GLY A 873 34.67 4.49 20.62
C GLY A 873 35.92 4.15 19.81
N GLY A 874 35.87 4.45 18.51
CA GLY A 874 36.98 4.22 17.57
C GLY A 874 37.40 2.75 17.44
N GLY A 875 36.48 1.82 17.73
CA GLY A 875 36.71 0.37 17.65
C GLY A 875 37.55 -0.18 18.80
N THR A 876 37.50 0.47 19.97
CA THR A 876 38.25 0.08 21.16
C THR A 876 37.34 -0.38 22.29
N PHE A 877 37.67 -1.51 22.91
CA PHE A 877 36.81 -2.16 23.90
C PHE A 877 37.52 -2.37 25.25
N GLU A 878 36.78 -2.18 26.34
CA GLU A 878 37.19 -2.56 27.69
C GLU A 878 36.41 -3.80 28.14
N ILE A 879 37.11 -4.90 28.44
CA ILE A 879 36.47 -6.14 28.88
C ILE A 879 36.20 -6.12 30.38
N LEU A 880 34.94 -6.29 30.75
CA LEU A 880 34.45 -6.34 32.12
C LEU A 880 33.96 -7.76 32.44
N SER A 881 34.34 -8.24 33.62
CA SER A 881 34.09 -9.62 34.11
C SER A 881 33.27 -9.63 35.41
N ASN A 882 32.42 -8.61 35.57
CA ASN A 882 31.50 -8.42 36.69
C ASN A 882 30.16 -9.19 36.50
N ILE A 883 30.14 -10.20 35.63
CA ILE A 883 29.01 -11.10 35.44
C ILE A 883 29.36 -12.47 36.07
N PRO A 884 28.59 -12.96 37.06
CA PRO A 884 28.81 -14.29 37.61
C PRO A 884 28.49 -15.38 36.57
N PRO A 885 29.05 -16.60 36.67
CA PRO A 885 28.73 -17.68 35.75
C PRO A 885 27.24 -18.09 35.78
N ALA A 886 26.71 -18.49 34.63
CA ALA A 886 25.36 -19.03 34.48
C ALA A 886 25.26 -20.50 34.94
N ASP A 887 24.06 -21.09 34.87
CA ASP A 887 23.84 -22.52 35.19
C ASP A 887 23.85 -23.43 33.94
N GLY A 888 23.87 -22.85 32.74
CA GLY A 888 23.83 -23.53 31.44
C GLY A 888 25.18 -24.01 30.89
N ASP A 889 25.19 -24.48 29.64
CA ASP A 889 26.37 -24.94 28.91
C ASP A 889 26.82 -23.92 27.85
N PHE A 890 26.31 -23.98 26.61
CA PHE A 890 26.55 -22.95 25.61
C PHE A 890 25.22 -22.37 25.16
N LEU A 891 25.27 -21.12 24.73
CA LEU A 891 24.10 -20.31 24.43
C LEU A 891 23.53 -20.65 23.06
N GLN A 892 22.20 -20.68 22.93
CA GLN A 892 21.51 -20.91 21.65
C GLN A 892 20.54 -19.78 21.30
N GLY A 893 19.93 -19.14 22.29
CA GLY A 893 19.01 -18.02 22.09
C GLY A 893 19.24 -16.92 23.10
N VAL A 894 18.99 -15.69 22.65
CA VAL A 894 19.12 -14.47 23.45
C VAL A 894 17.97 -13.53 23.11
N GLY A 895 17.40 -12.91 24.14
CA GLY A 895 16.43 -11.83 24.01
C GLY A 895 16.73 -10.74 25.02
N VAL A 896 16.56 -9.48 24.66
CA VAL A 896 16.79 -8.33 25.54
C VAL A 896 15.54 -7.47 25.64
N GLY A 897 15.21 -7.03 26.84
CA GLY A 897 14.03 -6.20 27.05
C GLY A 897 13.84 -5.84 28.52
N ARG A 898 12.81 -5.02 28.79
CA ARG A 898 12.35 -4.76 30.16
C ARG A 898 11.04 -5.51 30.35
N SER A 899 10.97 -6.36 31.39
CA SER A 899 9.74 -7.08 31.73
C SER A 899 8.57 -6.17 32.11
N ARG A 900 8.86 -4.90 32.39
CA ARG A 900 7.91 -3.80 32.59
C ARG A 900 8.61 -2.49 32.20
N PRO A 901 7.92 -1.47 31.71
CA PRO A 901 8.55 -0.21 31.28
C PRO A 901 9.51 0.41 32.32
N GLU A 902 9.09 0.43 33.58
CA GLU A 902 9.83 1.01 34.72
C GLU A 902 10.91 0.07 35.32
N GLY A 903 11.02 -1.15 34.81
CA GLY A 903 11.87 -2.22 35.34
C GLY A 903 13.34 -2.11 34.90
N PRO A 904 14.27 -2.83 35.55
CA PRO A 904 15.64 -2.95 35.05
C PRO A 904 15.66 -3.68 33.70
N LEU A 905 16.64 -3.37 32.85
CA LEU A 905 16.89 -4.13 31.63
C LEU A 905 17.29 -5.56 32.00
N ALA A 906 16.74 -6.53 31.26
CA ALA A 906 17.01 -7.94 31.43
C ALA A 906 17.41 -8.57 30.10
N ILE A 907 18.30 -9.57 30.16
CA ILE A 907 18.71 -10.36 29.00
C ILE A 907 18.32 -11.81 29.27
N ALA A 908 17.28 -12.29 28.59
CA ALA A 908 16.83 -13.66 28.61
C ALA A 908 17.73 -14.54 27.74
N LEU A 909 18.06 -15.74 28.23
CA LEU A 909 19.03 -16.65 27.63
C LEU A 909 18.54 -18.09 27.71
N SER A 910 18.63 -18.82 26.60
CA SER A 910 18.35 -20.25 26.48
C SER A 910 19.65 -21.04 26.23
N TRP A 911 19.63 -22.34 26.52
CA TRP A 911 20.83 -23.18 26.55
C TRP A 911 20.62 -24.45 25.75
N HIS A 912 21.69 -24.92 25.10
CA HIS A 912 21.66 -26.17 24.35
C HIS A 912 21.34 -27.41 25.22
N THR A 913 21.79 -27.45 26.49
CA THR A 913 21.44 -28.60 27.35
C THR A 913 20.00 -28.52 27.84
N ALA A 914 19.17 -29.45 27.38
CA ALA A 914 17.83 -29.72 27.90
C ALA A 914 17.69 -29.66 29.43
N GLY A 915 16.63 -29.00 29.89
CA GLY A 915 16.27 -28.89 31.31
C GLY A 915 17.05 -27.84 32.10
N LYS A 916 17.80 -26.96 31.42
CA LYS A 916 18.44 -25.80 32.04
C LYS A 916 17.52 -24.60 32.17
N GLY A 917 16.41 -24.57 31.45
CA GLY A 917 15.37 -23.53 31.50
C GLY A 917 15.88 -22.16 31.04
N ILE A 918 15.00 -21.17 30.97
CA ILE A 918 15.41 -19.80 30.65
C ILE A 918 15.98 -19.10 31.89
N GLN A 919 17.14 -18.46 31.71
CA GLN A 919 17.73 -17.57 32.70
C GLN A 919 17.70 -16.13 32.18
N ALA A 920 17.46 -15.17 33.08
CA ALA A 920 17.55 -13.75 32.78
C ALA A 920 18.70 -13.12 33.56
N LEU A 921 19.54 -12.36 32.87
CA LEU A 921 20.58 -11.54 33.45
C LEU A 921 20.06 -10.11 33.65
N ILE A 922 19.95 -9.67 34.90
CA ILE A 922 19.39 -8.37 35.28
C ILE A 922 20.51 -7.35 35.40
N LEU A 923 20.41 -6.26 34.63
CA LEU A 923 21.38 -5.18 34.64
C LEU A 923 21.21 -4.29 35.89
N PRO A 924 22.31 -3.93 36.55
CA PRO A 924 22.29 -2.97 37.66
C PRO A 924 22.19 -1.53 37.13
N GLY A 925 21.95 -0.57 38.03
CA GLY A 925 21.88 0.85 37.66
C GLY A 925 23.22 1.45 37.22
N ASP A 926 24.35 0.87 37.65
CA ASP A 926 25.70 1.16 37.14
C ASP A 926 26.35 -0.16 36.66
N PRO A 927 26.22 -0.51 35.37
CA PRO A 927 26.69 -1.78 34.81
C PRO A 927 28.21 -1.93 34.81
N VAL A 928 28.95 -0.83 34.96
CA VAL A 928 30.42 -0.83 34.98
C VAL A 928 30.94 -1.08 36.39
N ALA A 929 30.34 -0.45 37.40
CA ALA A 929 30.82 -0.53 38.78
C ALA A 929 30.19 -1.68 39.58
N GLU A 930 28.97 -2.11 39.24
CA GLU A 930 28.20 -3.08 40.01
C GLU A 930 28.20 -4.47 39.39
N GLN A 931 27.89 -5.49 40.19
CA GLN A 931 27.80 -6.87 39.72
C GLN A 931 26.41 -7.15 39.15
N TRP A 932 26.34 -7.76 37.96
CA TRP A 932 25.07 -8.15 37.35
C TRP A 932 24.50 -9.39 38.06
N THR A 933 23.19 -9.62 37.98
CA THR A 933 22.53 -10.68 38.76
C THR A 933 21.67 -11.61 37.92
N TRP A 934 21.73 -12.91 38.21
CA TRP A 934 20.91 -13.92 37.53
C TRP A 934 19.57 -14.12 38.22
N THR A 935 18.53 -14.24 37.41
CA THR A 935 17.21 -14.75 37.79
C THR A 935 16.84 -15.92 36.88
N ARG A 936 16.08 -16.89 37.39
CA ARG A 936 15.53 -17.98 36.58
C ARG A 936 14.11 -17.62 36.21
N VAL A 937 13.82 -17.58 34.91
CA VAL A 937 12.51 -17.20 34.35
C VAL A 937 11.58 -18.41 34.40
N CYS A 938 12.03 -19.53 33.84
CA CYS A 938 11.28 -20.78 33.86
C CYS A 938 12.20 -22.01 33.95
N ASN A 939 11.61 -23.20 34.13
CA ASN A 939 12.36 -24.47 34.09
C ASN A 939 12.22 -25.20 32.75
N GLU A 940 11.24 -24.82 31.93
CA GLU A 940 11.01 -25.41 30.62
C GLU A 940 11.99 -24.85 29.60
N SER A 941 12.37 -25.66 28.62
CA SER A 941 13.27 -25.25 27.55
C SER A 941 13.06 -26.11 26.31
N GLN A 942 13.02 -25.48 25.15
CA GLN A 942 13.19 -26.11 23.83
C GLN A 942 14.58 -25.80 23.25
N ASP A 943 15.53 -25.45 24.12
CA ASP A 943 16.97 -25.37 23.88
C ASP A 943 17.49 -24.37 22.82
N GLU A 944 16.63 -23.75 22.00
CA GLU A 944 17.03 -22.93 20.83
C GLU A 944 16.66 -21.43 20.93
N GLN A 945 16.36 -20.75 19.82
CA GLN A 945 16.20 -19.29 19.73
C GLN A 945 15.11 -18.72 20.65
N LEU A 946 15.34 -17.50 21.14
CA LEU A 946 14.35 -16.69 21.86
C LEU A 946 13.96 -15.46 21.03
N SER A 947 12.67 -15.15 21.03
CA SER A 947 12.14 -13.86 20.59
C SER A 947 11.44 -13.15 21.74
N VAL A 948 11.47 -11.82 21.71
CA VAL A 948 10.88 -10.94 22.72
C VAL A 948 9.89 -10.03 22.02
N GLY A 949 8.70 -9.90 22.57
CA GLY A 949 7.63 -9.07 22.02
C GLY A 949 6.43 -9.07 22.98
N ASP A 950 5.53 -8.11 22.82
CA ASP A 950 4.26 -8.08 23.54
C ASP A 950 3.25 -8.90 22.74
N ILE A 951 3.09 -10.19 23.10
CA ILE A 951 2.33 -11.16 22.28
C ILE A 951 0.82 -11.05 22.56
N ASP A 952 0.41 -10.67 23.77
CA ASP A 952 -1.01 -10.48 24.11
C ASP A 952 -1.46 -9.03 24.25
N GLY A 953 -0.59 -8.08 23.92
CA GLY A 953 -0.90 -6.65 23.85
C GLY A 953 -1.16 -6.04 25.24
N ASP A 954 -0.60 -6.63 26.30
CA ASP A 954 -0.82 -6.17 27.68
C ASP A 954 0.21 -5.13 28.16
N GLY A 955 1.19 -4.82 27.31
CA GLY A 955 2.27 -3.86 27.55
C GLY A 955 3.49 -4.43 28.30
N ASP A 956 3.42 -5.67 28.81
CA ASP A 956 4.55 -6.36 29.41
C ASP A 956 5.21 -7.28 28.37
N LEU A 957 6.53 -7.13 28.13
CA LEU A 957 7.22 -7.97 27.15
C LEU A 957 7.21 -9.46 27.56
N ASP A 958 6.84 -10.31 26.61
CA ASP A 958 6.82 -11.76 26.67
C ASP A 958 8.06 -12.39 26.02
N LEU A 959 8.18 -13.72 26.19
CA LEU A 959 9.17 -14.51 25.46
C LEU A 959 8.51 -15.61 24.64
N LEU A 960 8.94 -15.73 23.38
CA LEU A 960 8.71 -16.90 22.55
C LEU A 960 9.94 -17.80 22.60
N LEU A 961 9.74 -19.09 22.87
CA LEU A 961 10.76 -20.14 22.79
C LEU A 961 10.21 -21.30 21.94
N GLY A 962 10.60 -21.34 20.67
CA GLY A 962 10.12 -22.31 19.71
C GLY A 962 8.60 -22.20 19.52
N THR A 963 7.84 -23.12 20.10
CA THR A 963 6.36 -23.12 20.10
C THR A 963 5.76 -22.83 21.48
N LEU A 964 6.60 -22.42 22.43
CA LEU A 964 6.18 -22.06 23.79
C LEU A 964 6.14 -20.55 23.93
N TRP A 965 4.98 -20.04 24.34
CA TRP A 965 4.80 -18.66 24.74
C TRP A 965 4.91 -18.56 26.27
N LEU A 966 5.82 -17.72 26.72
CA LEU A 966 6.04 -17.42 28.12
C LEU A 966 5.47 -16.03 28.42
N GLU A 967 4.18 -16.02 28.71
CA GLU A 967 3.41 -14.84 29.09
C GLU A 967 3.91 -14.25 30.41
N ASN A 968 4.24 -12.97 30.39
CA ASN A 968 4.68 -12.18 31.53
C ASN A 968 3.50 -11.46 32.18
N GLN A 969 2.85 -12.13 33.12
CA GLN A 969 1.72 -11.59 33.86
C GLN A 969 2.17 -10.63 34.97
N SER A 970 2.75 -9.49 34.60
CA SER A 970 3.27 -8.54 35.57
C SER A 970 4.25 -9.22 36.53
N GLY A 971 5.30 -9.83 36.00
CA GLY A 971 6.39 -10.45 36.77
C GLY A 971 6.12 -11.87 37.29
N ALA A 972 4.98 -12.46 36.94
CA ALA A 972 4.73 -13.90 37.06
C ALA A 972 4.71 -14.53 35.67
N VAL A 973 5.48 -15.60 35.45
CA VAL A 973 5.52 -16.27 34.15
C VAL A 973 4.44 -17.34 34.09
N ARG A 974 3.56 -17.23 33.09
CA ARG A 974 2.68 -18.31 32.64
C ARG A 974 3.26 -18.91 31.36
N LEU A 975 3.03 -20.20 31.16
CA LEU A 975 3.51 -20.94 30.00
C LEU A 975 2.31 -21.47 29.23
N ASP A 976 2.22 -21.09 27.96
CA ASP A 976 1.25 -21.59 27.00
C ASP A 976 1.99 -22.19 25.80
N THR A 977 1.32 -23.11 25.10
CA THR A 977 1.86 -23.78 23.91
C THR A 977 1.06 -23.29 22.72
N LEU A 978 1.73 -22.62 21.78
CA LEU A 978 1.11 -22.09 20.56
C LEU A 978 0.47 -23.22 19.76
N PHE A 979 1.27 -24.25 19.50
CA PHE A 979 0.86 -25.42 18.75
C PHE A 979 1.51 -26.70 19.28
N ASN A 980 0.74 -27.78 19.37
CA ASN A 980 1.29 -29.09 19.76
C ASN A 980 1.96 -29.74 18.57
N THR A 981 3.30 -29.74 18.57
CA THR A 981 4.12 -30.38 17.55
C THR A 981 4.93 -31.54 18.11
N THR A 982 5.22 -32.54 17.27
CA THR A 982 6.19 -33.60 17.57
C THR A 982 7.57 -33.33 16.96
N GLU A 983 7.66 -32.29 16.13
CA GLU A 983 8.90 -31.82 15.52
C GLU A 983 9.63 -30.88 16.49
N SER A 984 10.94 -30.69 16.28
CA SER A 984 11.77 -29.81 17.12
C SER A 984 11.78 -28.40 16.54
N PRO A 985 11.12 -27.39 17.14
CA PRO A 985 11.28 -26.01 16.72
C PRO A 985 12.71 -25.53 17.03
N ASP A 986 13.27 -24.71 16.15
CA ASP A 986 14.68 -24.35 16.20
C ASP A 986 14.85 -22.81 16.17
N ARG A 987 14.61 -22.18 15.02
CA ARG A 987 14.63 -20.71 14.92
C ARG A 987 13.23 -20.13 14.93
N ASN A 988 13.09 -18.95 15.54
CA ASN A 988 11.85 -18.20 15.54
C ASN A 988 12.08 -16.70 15.45
N ARG A 989 11.03 -15.99 14.98
CA ARG A 989 10.85 -14.54 15.03
C ARG A 989 9.41 -14.22 15.41
N LEU A 990 9.24 -13.08 16.07
CA LEU A 990 7.94 -12.46 16.26
C LEU A 990 7.82 -11.33 15.26
N ALA A 991 6.74 -11.29 14.51
CA ALA A 991 6.45 -10.32 13.45
C ALA A 991 4.95 -10.33 13.18
N ASP A 992 4.38 -9.22 12.74
CA ASP A 992 2.98 -9.12 12.32
C ASP A 992 2.91 -9.48 10.83
N ILE A 993 2.68 -10.76 10.54
CA ILE A 993 2.85 -11.30 9.19
C ILE A 993 1.64 -10.96 8.30
N ASP A 994 0.48 -10.77 8.90
CA ASP A 994 -0.77 -10.48 8.18
C ASP A 994 -1.28 -9.05 8.34
N GLY A 995 -0.47 -8.18 8.95
CA GLY A 995 -0.75 -6.76 9.12
C GLY A 995 -1.92 -6.48 10.07
N ASP A 996 -2.29 -7.43 10.92
CA ASP A 996 -3.46 -7.34 11.80
C ASP A 996 -3.19 -6.60 13.12
N GLY A 997 -1.96 -6.09 13.29
CA GLY A 997 -1.46 -5.37 14.45
C GLY A 997 -0.98 -6.29 15.59
N ARG A 998 -1.03 -7.62 15.43
CA ARG A 998 -0.64 -8.58 16.47
C ARG A 998 0.64 -9.29 16.08
N LEU A 999 1.48 -9.56 17.07
CA LEU A 999 2.68 -10.34 16.83
C LEU A 999 2.33 -11.82 16.62
N ASP A 1000 2.65 -12.30 15.43
CA ASP A 1000 2.68 -13.70 15.04
C ASP A 1000 4.03 -14.33 15.33
N ALA A 1001 4.13 -15.64 15.10
CA ALA A 1001 5.36 -16.38 15.26
C ALA A 1001 5.76 -17.08 13.96
N VAL A 1002 6.91 -16.71 13.38
CA VAL A 1002 7.54 -17.49 12.29
C VAL A 1002 8.50 -18.49 12.91
N VAL A 1003 8.38 -19.77 12.57
CA VAL A 1003 9.18 -20.85 13.16
C VAL A 1003 9.76 -21.79 12.09
N GLY A 1004 11.07 -21.93 12.13
CA GLY A 1004 11.82 -22.95 11.41
C GLY A 1004 12.10 -24.17 12.29
N TYR A 1005 11.87 -25.37 11.75
CA TYR A 1005 12.02 -26.64 12.47
C TYR A 1005 13.35 -27.35 12.15
N GLU A 1006 13.97 -27.95 13.16
CA GLU A 1006 15.25 -28.65 13.06
C GLU A 1006 15.13 -29.85 12.08
N ALA A 1007 15.83 -29.76 10.95
CA ALA A 1007 15.83 -30.78 9.91
C ALA A 1007 17.19 -30.87 9.21
N ILE A 1008 18.22 -31.24 9.96
CA ILE A 1008 19.60 -31.23 9.46
C ILE A 1008 19.77 -32.10 8.20
N ASN A 1009 20.23 -31.49 7.09
CA ASN A 1009 20.48 -32.11 5.78
C ASN A 1009 19.24 -32.69 5.05
N VAL A 1010 18.03 -32.45 5.56
CA VAL A 1010 16.77 -32.95 4.98
C VAL A 1010 15.71 -31.85 4.95
N PRO A 1011 14.67 -31.95 4.10
CA PRO A 1011 13.55 -31.02 4.15
C PRO A 1011 12.90 -30.98 5.55
N GLY A 1012 12.60 -29.79 6.03
CA GLY A 1012 11.94 -29.52 7.31
C GLY A 1012 10.91 -28.43 7.19
N LYS A 1013 10.01 -28.33 8.17
CA LYS A 1013 8.90 -27.38 8.16
C LYS A 1013 9.39 -25.94 8.41
N LEU A 1014 8.92 -25.02 7.59
CA LEU A 1014 8.89 -23.58 7.85
C LEU A 1014 7.43 -23.15 7.86
N ALA A 1015 6.98 -22.57 8.96
CA ALA A 1015 5.59 -22.15 9.14
C ALA A 1015 5.54 -20.86 9.95
N TRP A 1016 4.50 -20.07 9.72
CA TRP A 1016 4.11 -19.02 10.65
C TRP A 1016 2.84 -19.42 11.40
N TYR A 1017 2.61 -18.77 12.54
CA TYR A 1017 1.50 -19.06 13.42
C TYR A 1017 0.77 -17.75 13.69
N GLU A 1018 -0.45 -17.64 13.18
CA GLU A 1018 -1.32 -16.47 13.29
C GLU A 1018 -1.89 -16.36 14.71
N ASN A 1019 -1.78 -15.18 15.30
CA ASN A 1019 -2.27 -14.86 16.62
C ASN A 1019 -3.65 -14.20 16.59
N VAL A 1020 -4.72 -14.98 16.52
CA VAL A 1020 -6.08 -14.48 16.20
C VAL A 1020 -6.92 -13.85 17.34
N LEU A 1021 -6.38 -13.55 18.52
CA LEU A 1021 -7.19 -13.73 19.75
C LEU A 1021 -7.72 -12.50 20.50
N PRO A 1022 -9.06 -12.46 20.72
CA PRO A 1022 -9.69 -11.73 21.82
C PRO A 1022 -9.77 -12.49 23.17
N ASP A 1023 -9.73 -13.83 23.20
CA ASP A 1023 -10.09 -14.65 24.41
C ASP A 1023 -9.06 -15.74 24.80
N ARG A 1024 -7.82 -15.66 24.33
CA ARG A 1024 -6.70 -16.61 24.59
C ARG A 1024 -6.92 -18.05 24.09
N GLY A 1025 -6.32 -18.39 22.95
CA GLY A 1025 -5.64 -19.67 22.73
C GLY A 1025 -6.00 -20.51 21.49
N GLN A 1026 -6.14 -19.93 20.29
CA GLN A 1026 -6.00 -20.71 19.06
C GLN A 1026 -5.09 -19.98 18.09
N TRP A 1027 -3.81 -20.36 18.08
CA TRP A 1027 -2.91 -19.97 17.01
C TRP A 1027 -3.23 -20.79 15.77
N ILE A 1028 -3.31 -20.17 14.60
CA ILE A 1028 -3.55 -20.86 13.33
C ILE A 1028 -2.20 -21.12 12.67
N GLU A 1029 -1.90 -22.38 12.33
CA GLU A 1029 -0.66 -22.72 11.63
C GLU A 1029 -0.85 -22.49 10.13
N HIS A 1030 0.06 -21.71 9.55
CA HIS A 1030 0.17 -21.49 8.11
C HIS A 1030 1.51 -22.01 7.63
N LEU A 1031 1.48 -22.94 6.68
CA LEU A 1031 2.71 -23.50 6.11
C LEU A 1031 3.27 -22.53 5.08
N ILE A 1032 4.53 -22.10 5.26
CA ILE A 1032 5.25 -21.32 4.25
C ILE A 1032 5.89 -22.29 3.25
N ALA A 1033 6.73 -23.21 3.74
CA ALA A 1033 7.48 -24.12 2.88
C ALA A 1033 8.07 -25.33 3.62
N ALA A 1034 8.70 -26.24 2.86
CA ALA A 1034 9.50 -27.36 3.38
C ALA A 1034 10.97 -27.37 2.89
N PRO A 1035 11.77 -26.32 3.16
CA PRO A 1035 13.16 -26.19 2.71
C PRO A 1035 14.13 -27.10 3.50
N VAL A 1036 15.38 -27.24 3.04
CA VAL A 1036 16.35 -28.15 3.69
C VAL A 1036 16.95 -27.50 4.94
N GLY A 1037 16.60 -28.01 6.12
CA GLY A 1037 17.11 -27.52 7.40
C GLY A 1037 16.83 -26.03 7.66
N PRO A 1038 15.56 -25.62 7.89
CA PRO A 1038 15.18 -24.23 8.16
C PRO A 1038 15.61 -23.77 9.56
N MET A 1039 16.92 -23.63 9.78
CA MET A 1039 17.53 -23.35 11.10
C MET A 1039 18.31 -22.02 11.09
N SER A 1040 17.95 -21.12 10.18
CA SER A 1040 18.59 -19.82 10.03
C SER A 1040 17.59 -18.89 9.34
N LEU A 1041 16.91 -18.03 10.10
CA LEU A 1041 15.86 -17.16 9.57
C LEU A 1041 15.88 -15.75 10.18
N ASP A 1042 15.32 -14.81 9.41
CA ASP A 1042 14.87 -13.47 9.81
C ASP A 1042 13.54 -13.13 9.13
N VAL A 1043 12.91 -12.04 9.58
CA VAL A 1043 11.68 -11.51 9.00
C VAL A 1043 11.82 -10.01 8.84
N THR A 1044 11.57 -9.48 7.64
CA THR A 1044 11.64 -8.05 7.30
C THR A 1044 10.97 -7.84 5.96
N ASP A 1045 10.45 -6.65 5.71
CA ASP A 1045 10.14 -6.16 4.35
C ASP A 1045 11.47 -6.00 3.59
N LEU A 1046 11.73 -6.86 2.59
CA LEU A 1046 13.04 -6.94 1.91
C LEU A 1046 13.01 -6.27 0.52
N ASP A 1047 11.86 -6.29 -0.14
CA ASP A 1047 11.60 -5.61 -1.40
C ASP A 1047 10.94 -4.23 -1.23
N GLY A 1048 10.61 -3.81 -0.02
CA GLY A 1048 10.13 -2.45 0.25
C GLY A 1048 8.70 -2.22 -0.20
N ASP A 1049 7.91 -3.28 -0.38
CA ASP A 1049 6.49 -3.20 -0.77
C ASP A 1049 5.55 -2.98 0.43
N GLY A 1050 6.09 -3.00 1.66
CA GLY A 1050 5.36 -2.78 2.91
C GLY A 1050 4.99 -4.07 3.63
N ASP A 1051 5.10 -5.23 2.98
CA ASP A 1051 4.76 -6.53 3.54
C ASP A 1051 5.99 -7.25 4.11
N LEU A 1052 5.81 -8.01 5.19
CA LEU A 1052 6.94 -8.69 5.84
C LEU A 1052 7.31 -10.01 5.14
N ASP A 1053 8.53 -10.08 4.61
CA ASP A 1053 9.11 -11.28 4.01
C ASP A 1053 9.84 -12.18 5.00
N VAL A 1054 10.03 -13.44 4.61
CA VAL A 1054 10.82 -14.41 5.38
C VAL A 1054 12.14 -14.74 4.68
N VAL A 1055 13.26 -14.36 5.30
CA VAL A 1055 14.61 -14.72 4.85
C VAL A 1055 15.03 -16.04 5.49
N LEU A 1056 15.54 -16.98 4.69
CA LEU A 1056 15.94 -18.31 5.15
C LEU A 1056 17.24 -18.82 4.54
N GLY A 1057 18.18 -19.22 5.39
CA GLY A 1057 19.36 -20.01 5.00
C GLY A 1057 19.18 -21.50 5.28
N GLU A 1058 19.45 -22.35 4.29
CA GLU A 1058 19.38 -23.80 4.43
C GLU A 1058 20.57 -24.40 5.20
N HIS A 1059 20.27 -25.22 6.22
CA HIS A 1059 21.25 -25.95 7.01
C HIS A 1059 21.52 -27.37 6.45
N ASN A 1060 22.32 -27.42 5.39
CA ASN A 1060 22.71 -28.66 4.70
C ASN A 1060 24.23 -28.82 4.62
N TYR A 1061 24.87 -29.11 5.75
CA TYR A 1061 26.33 -29.20 5.82
C TYR A 1061 26.89 -30.47 5.17
N GLU A 1062 26.08 -31.50 4.91
CA GLU A 1062 26.51 -32.69 4.18
C GLU A 1062 26.69 -32.41 2.67
N ARG A 1063 25.90 -31.48 2.13
CA ARG A 1063 25.93 -31.04 0.72
C ARG A 1063 25.84 -29.50 0.62
N PRO A 1064 26.83 -28.76 1.14
CA PRO A 1064 26.80 -27.30 1.15
C PRO A 1064 26.75 -26.70 -0.25
N GLU A 1065 27.22 -27.42 -1.27
CA GLU A 1065 27.13 -26.99 -2.68
C GLU A 1065 25.70 -26.92 -3.22
N THR A 1066 24.73 -27.50 -2.51
CA THR A 1066 23.30 -27.48 -2.84
C THR A 1066 22.46 -26.65 -1.88
N ALA A 1067 23.05 -26.15 -0.79
CA ALA A 1067 22.36 -25.33 0.19
C ALA A 1067 22.07 -23.94 -0.39
N ARG A 1068 20.89 -23.43 -0.10
CA ARG A 1068 20.37 -22.15 -0.62
C ARG A 1068 20.19 -21.11 0.48
N LEU A 1069 20.33 -19.86 0.09
CA LEU A 1069 19.77 -18.70 0.76
C LEU A 1069 18.54 -18.25 -0.03
N LEU A 1070 17.41 -18.16 0.66
CA LEU A 1070 16.09 -17.92 0.10
C LEU A 1070 15.45 -16.69 0.76
N VAL A 1071 14.60 -16.02 0.01
CA VAL A 1071 13.61 -15.06 0.50
C VAL A 1071 12.26 -15.59 0.09
N PHE A 1072 11.30 -15.65 0.99
CA PHE A 1072 9.90 -15.94 0.68
C PHE A 1072 9.15 -14.62 0.72
N ARG A 1073 8.77 -14.11 -0.46
CA ARG A 1073 8.02 -12.86 -0.60
C ARG A 1073 6.58 -13.05 -0.15
N ASN A 1074 6.06 -12.16 0.70
CA ASN A 1074 4.67 -12.17 1.15
C ASN A 1074 3.80 -11.39 0.15
N LEU A 1075 3.25 -12.06 -0.85
CA LEU A 1075 2.62 -11.36 -1.98
C LEU A 1075 1.26 -10.76 -1.67
N ASP A 1076 0.58 -11.22 -0.61
CA ASP A 1076 -0.78 -10.79 -0.29
C ASP A 1076 -0.87 -9.91 0.97
N GLY A 1077 0.28 -9.54 1.55
CA GLY A 1077 0.39 -8.85 2.84
C GLY A 1077 -0.26 -9.56 4.03
N ARG A 1078 -0.78 -10.77 3.82
CA ARG A 1078 -1.61 -11.52 4.77
C ARG A 1078 -0.97 -12.86 5.15
N GLY A 1079 0.21 -13.14 4.63
CA GLY A 1079 0.96 -14.35 4.91
C GLY A 1079 0.30 -15.62 4.36
N LYS A 1080 -0.66 -15.53 3.44
CA LYS A 1080 -1.27 -16.73 2.86
C LYS A 1080 -0.58 -17.13 1.57
N LEU A 1081 0.10 -16.18 0.93
CA LEU A 1081 0.74 -16.39 -0.35
C LEU A 1081 2.23 -16.07 -0.31
N TRP A 1082 3.06 -17.07 -0.64
CA TRP A 1082 4.52 -16.97 -0.53
C TRP A 1082 5.25 -17.34 -1.82
N LEU A 1083 6.07 -16.43 -2.35
CA LEU A 1083 6.92 -16.68 -3.52
C LEU A 1083 8.40 -16.86 -3.14
N PRO A 1084 9.02 -18.03 -3.36
CA PRO A 1084 10.43 -18.25 -3.02
C PRO A 1084 11.40 -17.67 -4.08
N VAL A 1085 12.18 -16.66 -3.70
CA VAL A 1085 13.30 -16.11 -4.47
C VAL A 1085 14.62 -16.69 -3.96
N THR A 1086 15.49 -17.17 -4.86
CA THR A 1086 16.82 -17.68 -4.50
C THR A 1086 17.88 -16.59 -4.60
N VAL A 1087 18.40 -16.15 -3.45
CA VAL A 1087 19.50 -15.18 -3.34
C VAL A 1087 20.83 -15.82 -3.75
N TYR A 1088 21.12 -17.02 -3.23
CA TYR A 1088 22.37 -17.72 -3.53
C TYR A 1088 22.25 -19.23 -3.36
N THR A 1089 23.06 -19.99 -4.10
CA THR A 1089 23.26 -21.43 -3.90
C THR A 1089 24.74 -21.76 -3.76
N GLY A 1090 25.11 -22.46 -2.69
CA GLY A 1090 26.46 -23.02 -2.52
C GLY A 1090 27.14 -22.75 -1.18
N ASP A 1091 26.46 -22.12 -0.22
CA ASP A 1091 26.92 -21.98 1.16
C ASP A 1091 25.91 -22.62 2.11
N GLU A 1092 26.40 -23.18 3.21
CA GLU A 1092 25.53 -23.69 4.28
C GLU A 1092 25.37 -22.62 5.36
N HIS A 1093 24.14 -22.47 5.84
CA HIS A 1093 23.77 -21.44 6.79
C HIS A 1093 23.37 -22.06 8.13
N HIS A 1094 23.75 -21.41 9.23
CA HIS A 1094 23.38 -21.77 10.58
C HIS A 1094 23.50 -20.53 11.47
N ASP A 1095 22.42 -20.09 12.12
CA ASP A 1095 22.42 -18.86 12.94
C ASP A 1095 22.94 -17.61 12.20
N GLY A 1096 22.55 -17.43 10.95
CA GLY A 1096 23.06 -16.29 10.20
C GLY A 1096 22.34 -16.08 8.89
N ALA A 1097 21.03 -15.96 8.86
CA ALA A 1097 20.38 -15.29 7.76
C ALA A 1097 19.72 -14.12 8.46
N VAL A 1098 20.49 -13.05 8.63
CA VAL A 1098 20.13 -11.85 9.38
C VAL A 1098 20.22 -10.67 8.44
N THR A 1099 19.19 -9.85 8.41
CA THR A 1099 19.11 -8.71 7.51
C THR A 1099 19.75 -7.47 8.12
N VAL A 1100 20.36 -6.64 7.27
CA VAL A 1100 20.98 -5.37 7.64
C VAL A 1100 21.22 -4.53 6.39
N ASP A 1101 20.91 -3.26 6.45
CA ASP A 1101 21.42 -2.26 5.49
C ASP A 1101 22.92 -2.00 5.79
N ILE A 1102 23.83 -2.72 5.12
CA ILE A 1102 25.27 -2.72 5.45
C ILE A 1102 25.99 -1.48 4.93
N ASP A 1103 25.49 -0.83 3.88
CA ASP A 1103 26.18 0.28 3.22
C ASP A 1103 25.37 1.59 3.14
N ARG A 1104 24.13 1.57 3.61
CA ARG A 1104 23.23 2.72 3.79
C ARG A 1104 22.71 3.33 2.50
N ASP A 1105 22.44 2.50 1.51
CA ASP A 1105 21.72 2.89 0.31
C ASP A 1105 20.20 2.78 0.45
N GLY A 1106 19.71 2.02 1.43
CA GLY A 1106 18.30 1.87 1.77
C GLY A 1106 17.73 0.50 1.40
N ASP A 1107 18.47 -0.35 0.68
CA ASP A 1107 18.08 -1.75 0.50
C ASP A 1107 18.68 -2.62 1.62
N LEU A 1108 18.06 -3.78 1.89
CA LEU A 1108 18.49 -4.67 2.96
C LEU A 1108 19.39 -5.78 2.43
N ASP A 1109 20.56 -5.92 3.04
CA ASP A 1109 21.50 -7.01 2.78
C ASP A 1109 21.32 -8.18 3.74
N ILE A 1110 21.99 -9.30 3.44
CA ILE A 1110 21.98 -10.48 4.30
C ILE A 1110 23.38 -10.85 4.76
N ILE A 1111 23.60 -10.92 6.08
CA ILE A 1111 24.85 -11.43 6.66
C ILE A 1111 24.70 -12.86 7.16
N SER A 1112 25.76 -13.66 6.98
CA SER A 1112 25.69 -15.09 7.26
C SER A 1112 26.93 -15.78 7.81
N ILE A 1113 26.68 -16.86 8.53
CA ILE A 1113 27.65 -17.85 9.01
C ILE A 1113 27.10 -19.28 8.83
N GLY A 1114 28.00 -20.26 8.80
CA GLY A 1114 27.67 -21.68 8.68
C GLY A 1114 28.30 -22.53 9.78
N TRP A 1115 27.74 -23.72 9.99
CA TRP A 1115 28.18 -24.66 11.03
C TRP A 1115 29.46 -25.40 10.65
N SER A 1116 29.65 -25.69 9.37
CA SER A 1116 30.70 -26.57 8.86
C SER A 1116 31.91 -25.84 8.26
N HIS A 1117 31.79 -24.53 8.05
CA HIS A 1117 32.84 -23.71 7.44
C HIS A 1117 33.19 -22.47 8.26
N PRO A 1118 34.42 -21.92 8.12
CA PRO A 1118 34.85 -20.75 8.87
C PRO A 1118 34.42 -19.41 8.26
N ASN A 1119 33.64 -19.41 7.17
CA ASN A 1119 33.29 -18.21 6.44
C ASN A 1119 32.41 -17.26 7.28
N VAL A 1120 32.63 -15.95 7.11
CA VAL A 1120 31.70 -14.87 7.39
C VAL A 1120 31.29 -14.33 6.04
N LEU A 1121 30.00 -14.30 5.78
CA LEU A 1121 29.41 -14.03 4.48
C LEU A 1121 28.56 -12.76 4.56
N LEU A 1122 28.52 -12.04 3.44
CA LEU A 1122 27.64 -10.91 3.17
C LEU A 1122 27.08 -11.13 1.77
N TYR A 1123 25.78 -11.04 1.60
CA TYR A 1123 25.08 -11.01 0.34
C TYR A 1123 24.50 -9.61 0.24
N GLU A 1124 25.17 -8.79 -0.56
CA GLU A 1124 24.83 -7.37 -0.73
C GLU A 1124 23.72 -7.28 -1.78
N ASN A 1125 22.61 -6.62 -1.46
CA ASN A 1125 21.60 -6.27 -2.46
C ASN A 1125 22.14 -5.10 -3.30
N GLY A 1126 21.64 -4.96 -4.51
CA GLY A 1126 22.11 -3.94 -5.45
C GLY A 1126 20.95 -3.32 -6.19
N ALA A 1127 19.77 -3.33 -5.57
CA ALA A 1127 18.56 -2.78 -6.17
C ALA A 1127 18.64 -1.24 -6.27
N LEU A 1128 19.46 -0.58 -5.43
CA LEU A 1128 19.62 0.88 -5.36
C LEU A 1128 20.99 1.44 -5.82
#